data_AF-A0A8C1N004-F1
#
_entry.id   AF-A0A8C1N004-F1
#
_cell.length_a   1.000
_cell.length_b   1.000
_cell.length_c   1.000
_cell.angle_alpha   90.00
_cell.angle_beta   90.00
_cell.angle_gamma   90.00
#
_symmetry.space_group_name_H-M   'P 1'
#
loop_
_entity.id
_entity.type
_entity.pdbx_description
1 polymer ?
#
loop_
_entity_poly.entity_id
_entity_poly.type
_entity_poly.pdbx_seq_one_letter_code
_entity_poly.pdbx_strand_id
1 'polypeptide(L)'
;MNWRLIEVTYFLFIWNHITVQSSRQEPSANEQHVTKQFDWLISDRGPFHHSKGYLSFMERFRQGFTTRYKIYREFARWKVRNTAIERRDLIRNPLPLMPEFQRSMRMLGRRPSTQQFIDTIIKKYGTHILISATLGGEEALTMYMAKNKLDRKMVNATQGVEALHQLASSYFIDRDGTMRKLHEIQISSNAIKVTVRIQNGSVVGYLQHFLPVACLQVIFPEYLQEKFVQSALSYIMCNGEGEYICQNSQCICQCANEFPQCNCPTTDLQIMENTLIGMAETWEASYNDFENSDEFKSFLKRLPATHFLPVSSVHLLWGSDWDLQNRYRIMQSSLEAQRLKIQRTARKLFGLSIRCHHNPNHQMPRERSVLQWLNRVQSFLYCNENGFWGTFLESQRTCVCHTGATLCQRPIPCVIGGNNSCAMCSLANISQCGSCNKGYKLYRGRCEPQNVDSERSEQFISFETDLDFQDLELKYLLQKMDSRLHIHTTFISNEVRLETFFDPRWRKRMSLTLKSNKNRMDYLHMIVGLSMKICQMRNSSVDPMFFVYVNPFSGSHSEGWSMPFGEHGYPRWEKVRLQNSQCFNWTLLLGNRWKTFFETVHIYLRSRAKVPTVLRNDTGQGPVDLSDPNKRQIYIKISDIQVFGYSLRFNADLLRSAVQQVNQSYTQGTQFYSSSSIMLLLLDIRERINRLAPPVAPGKPQLDLFSCMLKHRLKLNNSEMIRVNHALDMYNTEILKQSDHLTTKLC
;
A
#
# COMPACT_ATOMS: atom_id res chain seq x y z
N MET A 1 -42.82 -44.93 -21.87
CA MET A 1 -42.77 -46.37 -21.59
C MET A 1 -41.51 -46.66 -20.80
N ASN A 2 -41.69 -47.06 -19.52
CA ASN A 2 -40.83 -47.85 -18.61
C ASN A 2 -39.33 -47.50 -18.51
N TRP A 3 -38.72 -47.07 -17.40
CA TRP A 3 -38.85 -47.36 -15.96
C TRP A 3 -38.77 -48.84 -15.56
N ARG A 4 -37.77 -49.12 -14.69
CA ARG A 4 -37.64 -50.19 -13.67
C ARG A 4 -36.93 -51.49 -14.09
N LEU A 5 -35.72 -51.74 -13.55
CA LEU A 5 -35.31 -52.09 -12.16
C LEU A 5 -35.19 -53.63 -12.10
N ILE A 6 -33.97 -54.14 -11.90
CA ILE A 6 -33.47 -54.70 -10.63
C ILE A 6 -33.87 -56.18 -10.47
N GLU A 7 -32.94 -56.93 -9.87
CA GLU A 7 -33.10 -58.31 -9.39
C GLU A 7 -33.15 -59.38 -10.47
N VAL A 8 -31.97 -59.94 -10.77
CA VAL A 8 -31.60 -61.38 -10.65
C VAL A 8 -30.16 -61.44 -11.22
N THR A 9 -29.15 -60.93 -10.53
CA THR A 9 -28.31 -61.74 -9.62
C THR A 9 -28.86 -63.14 -9.38
N TYR A 10 -28.21 -64.16 -9.95
CA TYR A 10 -27.60 -65.27 -9.20
C TYR A 10 -27.05 -66.33 -10.16
N PHE A 11 -25.89 -66.89 -9.83
CA PHE A 11 -25.19 -68.00 -10.50
C PHE A 11 -24.57 -67.60 -11.85
N LEU A 12 -23.26 -67.38 -11.99
CA LEU A 12 -22.23 -68.40 -11.77
C LEU A 12 -20.85 -67.72 -11.57
N PHE A 13 -20.48 -67.54 -10.30
CA PHE A 13 -19.10 -67.51 -9.84
C PHE A 13 -18.63 -68.96 -9.74
N ILE A 14 -17.62 -69.39 -10.50
CA ILE A 14 -16.70 -70.45 -10.05
C ILE A 14 -15.28 -70.08 -10.51
N TRP A 15 -14.44 -69.89 -9.49
CA TRP A 15 -12.98 -69.92 -9.47
C TRP A 15 -12.20 -69.16 -10.54
N ASN A 16 -11.50 -68.12 -10.11
CA ASN A 16 -10.11 -68.00 -10.51
C ASN A 16 -9.24 -67.31 -9.47
N HIS A 17 -8.04 -67.88 -9.35
CA HIS A 17 -6.90 -67.51 -8.54
C HIS A 17 -6.68 -66.00 -8.38
N ILE A 18 -6.48 -65.56 -7.13
CA ILE A 18 -5.94 -64.24 -6.82
C ILE A 18 -4.45 -64.25 -7.19
N THR A 19 -4.14 -63.95 -8.45
CA THR A 19 -2.84 -63.42 -8.85
C THR A 19 -2.93 -61.90 -8.78
N VAL A 20 -2.26 -61.30 -7.79
CA VAL A 20 -2.13 -59.84 -7.68
C VAL A 20 -1.21 -59.36 -8.81
N GLN A 21 -1.78 -58.85 -9.89
CA GLN A 21 -1.06 -58.20 -10.97
C GLN A 21 -1.02 -56.69 -10.69
N SER A 22 0.17 -56.15 -10.46
CA SER A 22 0.43 -54.73 -10.21
C SER A 22 0.23 -53.91 -11.49
N SER A 23 -0.70 -52.96 -11.48
CA SER A 23 -0.95 -52.08 -12.63
C SER A 23 -0.05 -50.83 -12.60
N ARG A 24 0.79 -50.72 -13.64
CA ARG A 24 1.29 -49.51 -14.34
C ARG A 24 1.95 -48.37 -13.53
N GLN A 25 3.27 -48.27 -13.73
CA GLN A 25 4.09 -47.06 -13.58
C GLN A 25 3.89 -46.09 -14.75
N GLU A 26 3.84 -44.79 -14.46
CA GLU A 26 4.33 -43.73 -15.36
C GLU A 26 5.69 -43.21 -14.85
N PRO A 27 6.61 -42.79 -15.73
CA PRO A 27 7.97 -42.45 -15.35
C PRO A 27 8.17 -40.94 -15.20
N SER A 28 8.74 -40.48 -14.08
CA SER A 28 9.75 -39.40 -14.08
C SER A 28 10.31 -39.12 -12.69
N ALA A 29 11.59 -38.75 -12.70
CA ALA A 29 12.39 -38.10 -11.66
C ALA A 29 13.31 -39.01 -10.83
N ASN A 30 14.59 -38.95 -11.20
CA ASN A 30 15.76 -39.42 -10.48
C ASN A 30 15.82 -38.85 -9.06
N GLU A 31 15.44 -39.64 -8.06
CA GLU A 31 16.02 -39.58 -6.71
C GLU A 31 16.32 -41.02 -6.30
N GLN A 32 17.55 -41.26 -5.84
CA GLN A 32 18.01 -42.56 -5.32
C GLN A 32 17.31 -42.91 -3.99
N HIS A 33 16.01 -43.12 -4.03
CA HIS A 33 15.22 -43.66 -2.94
C HIS A 33 14.85 -45.11 -3.23
N VAL A 34 15.17 -45.98 -2.26
CA VAL A 34 14.74 -47.38 -2.18
C VAL A 34 13.30 -47.50 -2.68
N THR A 35 13.07 -48.43 -3.59
CA THR A 35 11.76 -48.69 -4.22
C THR A 35 10.66 -48.80 -3.15
N LYS A 36 9.55 -48.06 -3.34
CA LYS A 36 8.29 -48.09 -2.54
C LYS A 36 7.68 -49.50 -2.33
N GLN A 37 8.27 -50.52 -2.93
CA GLN A 37 7.86 -51.93 -2.88
C GLN A 37 7.99 -52.55 -1.48
N PHE A 38 8.83 -51.98 -0.61
CA PHE A 38 9.09 -52.49 0.73
C PHE A 38 8.58 -51.59 1.87
N ASP A 39 7.89 -50.48 1.57
CA ASP A 39 7.38 -49.54 2.58
C ASP A 39 6.37 -50.20 3.53
N TRP A 40 5.65 -51.22 3.07
CA TRP A 40 4.69 -51.96 3.91
C TRP A 40 5.39 -52.69 5.08
N LEU A 41 6.66 -53.07 4.94
CA LEU A 41 7.41 -53.80 5.97
C LEU A 41 7.71 -52.96 7.21
N ILE A 42 7.79 -51.63 7.03
CA ILE A 42 8.08 -50.64 8.07
C ILE A 42 6.86 -49.76 8.40
N SER A 43 5.73 -49.96 7.70
CA SER A 43 4.44 -49.36 8.03
C SER A 43 3.99 -49.80 9.43
N ASP A 44 3.05 -49.08 10.06
CA ASP A 44 2.61 -49.34 11.45
C ASP A 44 2.17 -50.79 11.71
N ARG A 45 1.78 -51.51 10.64
CA ARG A 45 1.38 -52.93 10.67
C ARG A 45 2.36 -53.87 9.97
N GLY A 46 3.45 -53.31 9.49
CA GLY A 46 4.58 -54.05 8.97
C GLY A 46 5.24 -54.86 10.09
N PRO A 47 5.76 -56.06 9.78
CA PRO A 47 6.37 -56.94 10.78
C PRO A 47 7.57 -56.30 11.51
N PHE A 48 8.17 -55.22 10.97
CA PHE A 48 9.32 -54.56 11.59
C PHE A 48 8.98 -53.32 12.41
N HIS A 49 7.76 -52.78 12.35
CA HIS A 49 7.41 -51.55 13.09
C HIS A 49 7.47 -51.74 14.61
N HIS A 50 7.03 -52.90 15.10
CA HIS A 50 7.12 -53.26 16.52
C HIS A 50 8.46 -53.91 16.89
N SER A 51 9.39 -54.02 15.94
CA SER A 51 10.68 -54.62 16.25
C SER A 51 11.46 -53.73 17.22
N LYS A 52 12.05 -54.32 18.26
CA LYS A 52 12.91 -53.61 19.22
C LYS A 52 14.02 -52.82 18.52
N GLY A 53 14.49 -53.29 17.36
CA GLY A 53 15.46 -52.60 16.52
C GLY A 53 14.93 -51.30 15.91
N TYR A 54 13.76 -51.36 15.27
CA TYR A 54 13.12 -50.19 14.64
C TYR A 54 12.68 -49.15 15.66
N LEU A 55 12.02 -49.56 16.76
CA LEU A 55 11.60 -48.66 17.84
C LEU A 55 12.80 -47.92 18.45
N SER A 56 13.90 -48.65 18.72
CA SER A 56 15.13 -48.04 19.24
C SER A 56 15.78 -47.06 18.27
N PHE A 57 15.62 -47.26 16.96
CA PHE A 57 16.10 -46.33 15.94
C PHE A 57 15.19 -45.09 15.87
N MET A 58 13.87 -45.27 15.84
CA MET A 58 12.90 -44.17 15.79
C MET A 58 13.01 -43.25 17.00
N GLU A 59 13.19 -43.81 18.20
CA GLU A 59 13.38 -43.02 19.42
C GLU A 59 14.66 -42.16 19.35
N ARG A 60 15.76 -42.73 18.83
CA ARG A 60 17.02 -42.01 18.62
C ARG A 60 16.91 -40.98 17.50
N PHE A 61 16.11 -41.25 16.47
CA PHE A 61 15.81 -40.30 15.41
C PHE A 61 15.03 -39.10 15.96
N ARG A 62 14.05 -39.32 16.84
CA ARG A 62 13.34 -38.25 17.58
C ARG A 62 14.28 -37.42 18.46
N GLN A 63 15.33 -38.04 19.02
CA GLN A 63 16.38 -37.34 19.78
C GLN A 63 17.36 -36.53 18.91
N GLY A 64 17.15 -36.48 17.58
CA GLY A 64 17.93 -35.66 16.65
C GLY A 64 19.10 -36.37 15.98
N PHE A 65 19.24 -37.69 16.15
CA PHE A 65 20.26 -38.49 15.46
C PHE A 65 19.75 -38.96 14.10
N THR A 66 20.31 -38.45 13.02
CA THR A 66 19.82 -38.68 11.64
C THR A 66 20.52 -39.82 10.92
N THR A 67 21.72 -40.21 11.36
CA THR A 67 22.54 -41.21 10.68
C THR A 67 22.84 -42.40 11.60
N ARG A 68 22.65 -43.63 11.12
CA ARG A 68 23.01 -44.85 11.84
C ARG A 68 24.13 -45.57 11.10
N TYR A 69 25.24 -45.78 11.80
CA TYR A 69 26.37 -46.59 11.34
C TYR A 69 26.42 -47.88 12.16
N LYS A 70 26.37 -49.04 11.51
CA LYS A 70 26.46 -50.35 12.16
C LYS A 70 27.59 -51.14 11.51
N ILE A 71 28.56 -51.54 12.31
CA ILE A 71 29.56 -52.55 11.93
C ILE A 71 29.30 -53.78 12.77
N TYR A 72 29.45 -54.95 12.17
CA TYR A 72 29.26 -56.21 12.86
C TYR A 72 30.28 -57.23 12.39
N ARG A 73 30.68 -58.10 13.31
CA ARG A 73 31.52 -59.26 13.06
C ARG A 73 30.78 -60.49 13.53
N GLU A 74 30.76 -61.49 12.67
CA GLU A 74 30.23 -62.80 13.00
C GLU A 74 31.40 -63.71 13.39
N PHE A 75 31.32 -64.36 14.55
CA PHE A 75 32.42 -65.19 15.06
C PHE A 75 32.23 -66.68 14.80
N ALA A 76 31.01 -67.13 14.47
CA ALA A 76 30.74 -68.51 14.05
C ALA A 76 29.45 -68.58 13.22
N ARG A 77 29.51 -69.30 12.07
CA ARG A 77 28.35 -69.62 11.23
C ARG A 77 28.14 -71.14 11.22
N TRP A 78 27.20 -71.62 12.01
CA TRP A 78 26.74 -73.01 11.93
C TRP A 78 25.51 -73.05 11.03
N LYS A 79 25.72 -73.43 9.76
CA LYS A 79 24.61 -73.71 8.85
C LYS A 79 23.98 -75.02 9.27
N VAL A 80 22.88 -74.96 10.02
CA VAL A 80 22.10 -76.15 10.36
C VAL A 80 21.39 -76.60 9.08
N ARG A 81 22.02 -77.51 8.33
CA ARG A 81 21.46 -78.08 7.09
C ARG A 81 20.28 -79.04 7.34
N ASN A 82 19.83 -79.21 8.57
CA ASN A 82 18.78 -80.18 8.87
C ASN A 82 17.79 -79.68 9.94
N THR A 83 17.06 -78.62 9.63
CA THR A 83 15.85 -78.24 10.39
C THR A 83 14.63 -78.87 9.70
N ALA A 84 14.45 -80.18 9.94
CA ALA A 84 13.24 -81.03 9.87
C ALA A 84 12.23 -80.95 8.70
N ILE A 85 12.25 -79.97 7.79
CA ILE A 85 11.26 -79.83 6.72
C ILE A 85 12.00 -79.77 5.38
N GLU A 86 12.55 -80.92 4.96
CA GLU A 86 12.75 -81.13 3.53
C GLU A 86 11.38 -81.08 2.86
N ARG A 87 11.30 -80.35 1.75
CA ARG A 87 10.10 -80.04 0.97
C ARG A 87 9.54 -81.29 0.26
N ARG A 88 9.37 -82.41 0.97
CA ARG A 88 8.81 -83.67 0.50
C ARG A 88 7.39 -83.80 1.05
N ASP A 89 6.42 -83.88 0.15
CA ASP A 89 5.01 -84.22 0.35
C ASP A 89 4.56 -84.42 1.80
N LEU A 90 4.17 -83.32 2.46
CA LEU A 90 3.51 -83.33 3.78
C LEU A 90 2.21 -84.15 3.79
N ILE A 91 1.72 -84.52 2.60
CA ILE A 91 0.55 -85.37 2.36
C ILE A 91 0.90 -86.85 2.54
N ARG A 92 2.16 -87.28 2.29
CA ARG A 92 2.60 -88.68 2.40
C ARG A 92 3.29 -89.02 3.72
N ASN A 93 3.97 -88.07 4.36
CA ASN A 93 4.60 -88.27 5.68
C ASN A 93 4.25 -87.11 6.63
N PRO A 94 3.36 -87.31 7.62
CA PRO A 94 3.02 -86.25 8.57
C PRO A 94 4.22 -85.90 9.44
N LEU A 95 4.54 -84.61 9.55
CA LEU A 95 5.58 -84.12 10.46
C LEU A 95 5.27 -84.54 11.91
N PRO A 96 6.25 -84.99 12.70
CA PRO A 96 6.05 -85.24 14.12
C PRO A 96 5.85 -83.90 14.86
N LEU A 97 4.59 -83.48 14.97
CA LEU A 97 4.22 -82.26 15.69
C LEU A 97 4.34 -82.47 17.20
N MET A 98 4.75 -81.43 17.92
CA MET A 98 4.78 -81.46 19.38
C MET A 98 3.41 -81.86 19.95
N PRO A 99 3.32 -82.78 20.94
CA PRO A 99 2.04 -83.25 21.49
C PRO A 99 1.14 -82.11 21.99
N GLU A 100 1.76 -81.05 22.53
CA GLU A 100 1.07 -79.84 22.97
C GLU A 100 0.45 -79.04 21.82
N PHE A 101 1.17 -78.93 20.70
CA PHE A 101 0.65 -78.29 19.48
C PHE A 101 -0.50 -79.10 18.88
N GLN A 102 -0.36 -80.44 18.83
CA GLN A 102 -1.43 -81.32 18.38
C GLN A 102 -2.69 -81.21 19.27
N ARG A 103 -2.51 -81.12 20.59
CA ARG A 103 -3.62 -80.91 21.53
C ARG A 103 -4.30 -79.56 21.24
N SER A 104 -3.51 -78.50 21.06
CA SER A 104 -4.02 -77.17 20.72
C SER A 104 -4.80 -77.16 19.41
N MET A 105 -4.32 -77.87 18.38
CA MET A 105 -5.05 -78.07 17.12
C MET A 105 -6.38 -78.81 17.31
N ARG A 106 -6.41 -79.87 18.14
CA ARG A 106 -7.64 -80.63 18.41
C ARG A 106 -8.68 -79.80 19.17
N MET A 107 -8.24 -78.90 20.06
CA MET A 107 -9.14 -78.03 20.82
C MET A 107 -9.87 -76.99 19.96
N LEU A 108 -9.35 -76.64 18.78
CA LEU A 108 -10.01 -75.73 17.85
C LEU A 108 -11.31 -76.30 17.25
N GLY A 109 -11.46 -77.64 17.20
CA GLY A 109 -12.61 -78.29 16.59
C GLY A 109 -12.70 -78.09 15.06
N ARG A 110 -13.89 -78.35 14.49
CA ARG A 110 -14.11 -78.28 13.02
C ARG A 110 -14.35 -76.87 12.48
N ARG A 111 -14.86 -75.96 13.31
CA ARG A 111 -15.22 -74.57 12.94
C ARG A 111 -14.81 -73.59 14.05
N PRO A 112 -13.52 -73.35 14.26
CA PRO A 112 -13.05 -72.41 15.27
C PRO A 112 -13.45 -70.96 14.93
N SER A 113 -13.72 -70.17 15.96
CA SER A 113 -13.83 -68.71 15.80
C SER A 113 -12.46 -68.08 15.57
N THR A 114 -12.44 -66.88 15.01
CA THR A 114 -11.21 -66.10 14.76
C THR A 114 -10.42 -65.90 16.06
N GLN A 115 -11.12 -65.55 17.15
CA GLN A 115 -10.51 -65.33 18.47
C GLN A 115 -9.91 -66.61 19.07
N GLN A 116 -10.62 -67.73 18.97
CA GLN A 116 -10.11 -69.03 19.45
C GLN A 116 -8.83 -69.42 18.74
N PHE A 117 -8.73 -69.16 17.44
CA PHE A 117 -7.52 -69.41 16.66
C PHE A 117 -6.37 -68.49 17.09
N ILE A 118 -6.65 -67.20 17.31
CA ILE A 118 -5.66 -66.22 17.76
C ILE A 118 -5.06 -66.61 19.11
N ASP A 119 -5.91 -66.92 20.09
CA ASP A 119 -5.48 -67.19 21.46
C ASP A 119 -4.82 -68.57 21.62
N THR A 120 -5.33 -69.58 20.91
CA THR A 120 -4.84 -70.97 21.05
C THR A 120 -3.59 -71.25 20.21
N ILE A 121 -3.51 -70.69 19.00
CA ILE A 121 -2.41 -70.94 18.06
C ILE A 121 -1.52 -69.73 17.89
N ILE A 122 -2.04 -68.61 17.39
CA ILE A 122 -1.23 -67.53 16.83
C ILE A 122 -0.38 -66.84 17.91
N LYS A 123 -0.97 -66.52 19.08
CA LYS A 123 -0.23 -65.91 20.19
C LYS A 123 0.83 -66.84 20.78
N LYS A 124 0.60 -68.15 20.77
CA LYS A 124 1.46 -69.15 21.43
C LYS A 124 2.58 -69.68 20.52
N TYR A 125 2.29 -69.91 19.25
CA TYR A 125 3.20 -70.55 18.29
C TYR A 125 3.61 -69.63 17.13
N GLY A 126 3.01 -68.45 17.01
CA GLY A 126 3.27 -67.51 15.92
C GLY A 126 2.51 -67.83 14.63
N THR A 127 2.81 -67.07 13.58
CA THR A 127 2.15 -67.18 12.26
C THR A 127 2.96 -67.99 11.23
N HIS A 128 4.21 -68.30 11.56
CA HIS A 128 5.22 -68.74 10.62
C HIS A 128 6.13 -69.83 11.22
N ILE A 129 6.62 -70.72 10.37
CA ILE A 129 7.59 -71.76 10.72
C ILE A 129 8.92 -71.52 10.02
N LEU A 130 9.99 -71.84 10.72
CA LEU A 130 11.36 -71.70 10.23
C LEU A 130 11.70 -72.93 9.37
N ILE A 131 11.97 -72.74 8.08
CA ILE A 131 12.33 -73.86 7.18
C ILE A 131 13.84 -74.12 7.21
N SER A 132 14.66 -73.07 7.28
CA SER A 132 16.10 -73.21 7.42
C SER A 132 16.70 -71.99 8.10
N ALA A 133 17.67 -72.20 8.98
CA ALA A 133 18.32 -71.12 9.70
C ALA A 133 19.83 -71.33 9.83
N THR A 134 20.55 -70.21 9.95
CA THR A 134 21.95 -70.19 10.35
C THR A 134 22.01 -69.80 11.83
N LEU A 135 22.59 -70.67 12.66
CA LEU A 135 22.87 -70.39 14.06
C LEU A 135 24.28 -69.77 14.16
N GLY A 136 24.41 -68.65 14.87
CA GLY A 136 25.69 -67.95 14.98
C GLY A 136 25.71 -66.89 16.06
N GLY A 137 26.91 -66.39 16.37
CA GLY A 137 27.11 -65.27 17.28
C GLY A 137 27.52 -64.01 16.51
N GLU A 138 26.82 -62.90 16.77
CA GLU A 138 27.10 -61.58 16.20
C GLU A 138 27.58 -60.63 17.31
N GLU A 139 28.71 -59.97 17.08
CA GLU A 139 29.06 -58.74 17.79
C GLU A 139 28.88 -57.56 16.85
N ALA A 140 28.11 -56.56 17.29
CA ALA A 140 27.85 -55.38 16.52
C ALA A 140 28.06 -54.11 17.34
N LEU A 141 28.83 -53.18 16.78
CA LEU A 141 28.89 -51.79 17.21
C LEU A 141 27.90 -50.98 16.37
N THR A 142 26.95 -50.32 17.03
CA THR A 142 26.03 -49.37 16.39
C THR A 142 26.26 -47.97 16.93
N MET A 143 26.54 -47.02 16.04
CA MET A 143 26.69 -45.59 16.32
C MET A 143 25.55 -44.81 15.66
N TYR A 144 24.97 -43.87 16.41
CA TYR A 144 23.95 -42.93 15.92
C TYR A 144 24.56 -41.53 15.93
N MET A 145 24.43 -40.78 14.85
CA MET A 145 25.11 -39.50 14.65
C MET A 145 24.11 -38.39 14.31
N ALA A 146 24.29 -37.22 14.90
CA ALA A 146 23.54 -36.01 14.63
C ALA A 146 24.38 -35.05 13.77
N LYS A 147 24.22 -35.12 12.43
CA LYS A 147 25.03 -34.35 11.46
C LYS A 147 25.16 -32.87 11.83
N ASN A 148 24.03 -32.23 12.14
CA ASN A 148 23.95 -30.80 12.45
C ASN A 148 24.76 -30.39 13.72
N LYS A 149 25.01 -31.31 14.65
CA LYS A 149 25.79 -31.06 15.87
C LYS A 149 27.29 -31.30 15.67
N LEU A 150 27.66 -32.11 14.68
CA LEU A 150 29.06 -32.28 14.26
C LEU A 150 29.57 -31.05 13.50
N ASP A 151 28.75 -30.46 12.64
CA ASP A 151 29.12 -29.32 11.78
C ASP A 151 29.49 -28.05 12.56
N ARG A 152 29.00 -27.89 13.80
CA ARG A 152 29.26 -26.69 14.64
C ARG A 152 30.61 -26.70 15.37
N LYS A 153 31.26 -27.86 15.53
CA LYS A 153 32.52 -27.98 16.30
C LYS A 153 33.71 -28.45 15.47
N MET A 154 33.52 -29.03 14.29
CA MET A 154 34.60 -29.50 13.44
C MET A 154 34.69 -28.64 12.18
N VAL A 155 35.83 -27.97 12.00
CA VAL A 155 36.10 -26.98 10.94
C VAL A 155 35.87 -27.52 9.52
N ASN A 156 35.85 -28.86 9.34
CA ASN A 156 35.40 -29.55 8.13
C ASN A 156 34.50 -30.75 8.51
N ALA A 157 33.21 -30.67 8.17
CA ALA A 157 32.19 -31.69 8.45
C ALA A 157 32.51 -33.08 7.88
N THR A 158 33.10 -33.15 6.69
CA THR A 158 33.45 -34.39 5.98
C THR A 158 34.60 -35.15 6.65
N GLN A 159 35.63 -34.43 7.08
CA GLN A 159 36.79 -35.01 7.79
C GLN A 159 36.39 -35.56 9.18
N GLY A 160 35.43 -34.94 9.86
CA GLY A 160 34.95 -35.42 11.17
C GLY A 160 34.15 -36.72 11.11
N VAL A 161 33.30 -36.86 10.09
CA VAL A 161 32.52 -38.10 9.85
C VAL A 161 33.44 -39.24 9.42
N GLU A 162 34.40 -38.96 8.54
CA GLU A 162 35.37 -39.95 8.07
C GLU A 162 36.31 -40.43 9.18
N ALA A 163 36.79 -39.52 10.05
CA ALA A 163 37.57 -39.88 11.23
C ALA A 163 36.79 -40.75 12.23
N LEU A 164 35.49 -40.49 12.40
CA LEU A 164 34.61 -41.34 13.23
C LEU A 164 34.38 -42.71 12.61
N HIS A 165 34.26 -42.81 11.28
CA HIS A 165 34.18 -44.09 10.59
C HIS A 165 35.48 -44.90 10.70
N GLN A 166 36.64 -44.25 10.59
CA GLN A 166 37.94 -44.88 10.81
C GLN A 166 38.15 -45.32 12.26
N LEU A 167 37.71 -44.51 13.23
CA LEU A 167 37.72 -44.92 14.64
C LEU A 167 36.75 -46.09 14.89
N ALA A 168 35.57 -46.08 14.27
CA ALA A 168 34.64 -47.18 14.41
C ALA A 168 35.20 -48.47 13.77
N SER A 169 35.89 -48.39 12.63
CA SER A 169 36.46 -49.58 11.97
C SER A 169 37.58 -50.24 12.78
N SER A 170 38.27 -49.51 13.68
CA SER A 170 39.26 -50.09 14.60
C SER A 170 38.65 -50.88 15.76
N TYR A 171 37.32 -50.84 15.94
CA TYR A 171 36.63 -51.50 17.06
C TYR A 171 36.94 -53.00 17.19
N PHE A 172 37.02 -53.73 16.08
CA PHE A 172 37.30 -55.19 16.11
C PHE A 172 38.78 -55.52 16.32
N ILE A 173 39.66 -54.52 16.27
CA ILE A 173 41.11 -54.65 16.48
C ILE A 173 41.44 -54.24 17.92
N ASP A 174 40.93 -53.10 18.38
CA ASP A 174 41.10 -52.58 19.74
C ASP A 174 39.74 -52.13 20.30
N ARG A 175 39.02 -53.08 20.91
CA ARG A 175 37.66 -52.86 21.42
C ARG A 175 37.65 -51.80 22.52
N ASP A 176 38.51 -51.96 23.52
CA ASP A 176 38.45 -51.16 24.74
C ASP A 176 39.01 -49.74 24.50
N GLY A 177 40.07 -49.59 23.69
CA GLY A 177 40.60 -48.28 23.32
C GLY A 177 39.68 -47.50 22.37
N THR A 178 39.03 -48.19 21.41
CA THR A 178 38.03 -47.57 20.54
C THR A 178 36.80 -47.12 21.33
N MET A 179 36.27 -47.97 22.23
CA MET A 179 35.10 -47.62 23.04
C MET A 179 35.36 -46.45 24.00
N ARG A 180 36.55 -46.38 24.60
CA ARG A 180 36.92 -45.24 25.46
C ARG A 180 36.89 -43.92 24.68
N LYS A 181 37.53 -43.86 23.51
CA LYS A 181 37.52 -42.68 22.64
C LYS A 181 36.12 -42.30 22.16
N LEU A 182 35.29 -43.29 21.80
CA LEU A 182 33.92 -43.06 21.39
C LEU A 182 33.04 -42.53 22.54
N HIS A 183 33.23 -43.01 23.76
CA HIS A 183 32.54 -42.48 24.94
C HIS A 183 32.98 -41.06 25.30
N GLU A 184 34.28 -40.75 25.18
CA GLU A 184 34.79 -39.37 25.35
C GLU A 184 34.15 -38.40 24.34
N ILE A 185 34.03 -38.80 23.07
CA ILE A 185 33.37 -38.00 22.04
C ILE A 185 31.87 -37.87 22.32
N GLN A 186 31.21 -38.95 22.76
CA GLN A 186 29.79 -38.92 23.14
C GLN A 186 29.55 -37.93 24.29
N ILE A 187 30.37 -37.94 25.34
CA ILE A 187 30.23 -37.06 26.51
C ILE A 187 30.56 -35.60 26.15
N SER A 188 31.61 -35.36 25.35
CA SER A 188 32.10 -34.00 25.04
C SER A 188 31.27 -33.27 23.96
N SER A 189 30.62 -34.02 23.05
CA SER A 189 29.90 -33.44 21.93
C SER A 189 28.39 -33.67 21.97
N ASN A 190 27.91 -34.71 22.66
CA ASN A 190 26.54 -35.22 22.53
C ASN A 190 26.08 -35.42 21.06
N ALA A 191 27.02 -35.46 20.11
CA ALA A 191 26.76 -35.54 18.68
C ALA A 191 26.64 -36.99 18.20
N ILE A 192 27.13 -37.94 19.01
CA ILE A 192 27.07 -39.37 18.75
C ILE A 192 26.48 -40.14 19.94
N LYS A 193 25.81 -41.27 19.67
CA LYS A 193 25.33 -42.23 20.68
C LYS A 193 25.70 -43.65 20.27
N VAL A 194 26.51 -44.31 21.09
CA VAL A 194 27.11 -45.61 20.78
C VAL A 194 26.41 -46.73 21.56
N THR A 195 26.26 -47.88 20.92
CA THR A 195 25.68 -49.08 21.52
C THR A 195 26.38 -50.31 20.99
N VAL A 196 27.00 -51.06 21.89
CA VAL A 196 27.60 -52.37 21.61
C VAL A 196 26.55 -53.44 21.89
N ARG A 197 26.43 -54.40 20.98
CA ARG A 197 25.68 -55.64 21.19
C ARG A 197 26.63 -56.80 20.98
N ILE A 198 26.97 -57.49 22.06
CA ILE A 198 27.70 -58.76 22.02
C ILE A 198 26.67 -59.85 22.30
N GLN A 199 26.40 -60.70 21.31
CA GLN A 199 25.53 -61.86 21.50
C GLN A 199 26.39 -63.10 21.72
N ASN A 200 26.60 -63.45 22.99
CA ASN A 200 27.30 -64.69 23.37
C ASN A 200 26.39 -65.89 23.07
N GLY A 201 26.93 -66.84 22.31
CA GLY A 201 26.23 -68.00 21.75
C GLY A 201 25.51 -68.85 22.80
N SER A 202 24.25 -68.52 23.07
CA SER A 202 23.29 -69.43 23.67
C SER A 202 22.45 -70.00 22.52
N VAL A 203 22.42 -71.33 22.43
CA VAL A 203 21.81 -72.14 21.34
C VAL A 203 20.31 -71.85 21.12
N VAL A 204 19.69 -71.04 21.98
CA VAL A 204 18.25 -70.71 21.94
C VAL A 204 18.00 -69.23 21.56
N GLY A 205 19.04 -68.41 21.43
CA GLY A 205 18.92 -66.97 21.26
C GLY A 205 19.38 -66.47 19.90
N TYR A 206 18.45 -66.41 18.95
CA TYR A 206 18.50 -65.65 17.68
C TYR A 206 19.10 -66.33 16.45
N LEU A 207 18.24 -66.37 15.41
CA LEU A 207 18.49 -66.85 14.06
C LEU A 207 18.71 -65.62 13.16
N GLN A 208 19.74 -65.66 12.32
CA GLN A 208 20.16 -64.52 11.52
C GLN A 208 19.20 -64.20 10.35
N HIS A 209 19.02 -62.91 10.06
CA HIS A 209 18.20 -62.34 8.97
C HIS A 209 18.44 -63.05 7.62
N PHE A 210 17.37 -63.28 6.85
CA PHE A 210 17.27 -64.08 5.62
C PHE A 210 17.06 -65.59 5.82
N LEU A 211 15.94 -65.95 6.46
CA LEU A 211 15.45 -67.33 6.45
C LEU A 211 14.35 -67.47 5.39
N PRO A 212 14.31 -68.58 4.62
CA PRO A 212 13.05 -69.04 4.04
C PRO A 212 12.13 -69.45 5.19
N VAL A 213 11.04 -68.71 5.34
CA VAL A 213 10.01 -68.94 6.34
C VAL A 213 8.76 -69.41 5.61
N ALA A 214 8.11 -70.48 6.08
CA ALA A 214 6.83 -70.92 5.56
C ALA A 214 5.71 -70.40 6.46
N CYS A 215 4.53 -70.16 5.88
CA CYS A 215 3.34 -69.90 6.67
C CYS A 215 2.97 -71.17 7.45
N LEU A 216 2.62 -71.03 8.74
CA LEU A 216 2.19 -72.15 9.58
C LEU A 216 0.91 -72.83 9.03
N GLN A 217 0.18 -72.14 8.14
CA GLN A 217 -0.95 -72.66 7.36
C GLN A 217 -0.66 -74.04 6.76
N VAL A 218 0.57 -74.29 6.29
CA VAL A 218 0.95 -75.51 5.58
C VAL A 218 0.86 -76.77 6.47
N ILE A 219 0.87 -76.62 7.80
CA ILE A 219 0.74 -77.72 8.77
C ILE A 219 -0.74 -78.02 9.09
N PHE A 220 -1.65 -77.09 8.83
CA PHE A 220 -3.07 -77.27 9.14
C PHE A 220 -3.80 -78.08 8.05
N PRO A 221 -4.82 -78.89 8.43
CA PRO A 221 -5.74 -79.49 7.47
C PRO A 221 -6.42 -78.43 6.58
N GLU A 222 -6.70 -78.77 5.31
CA GLU A 222 -7.25 -77.83 4.31
C GLU A 222 -8.43 -77.00 4.82
N TYR A 223 -9.36 -77.61 5.56
CA TYR A 223 -10.54 -76.93 6.11
C TYR A 223 -10.23 -75.86 7.17
N LEU A 224 -9.06 -75.88 7.80
CA LEU A 224 -8.61 -74.86 8.76
C LEU A 224 -7.64 -73.85 8.15
N GLN A 225 -7.08 -74.13 6.98
CA GLN A 225 -6.04 -73.29 6.37
C GLN A 225 -6.55 -71.88 6.08
N GLU A 226 -7.71 -71.75 5.44
CA GLU A 226 -8.31 -70.46 5.13
C GLU A 226 -8.64 -69.68 6.42
N LYS A 227 -9.20 -70.35 7.42
CA LYS A 227 -9.53 -69.73 8.70
C LYS A 227 -8.29 -69.29 9.47
N PHE A 228 -7.19 -70.04 9.38
CA PHE A 228 -5.90 -69.63 9.94
C PHE A 228 -5.40 -68.36 9.27
N VAL A 229 -5.42 -68.28 7.94
CA VAL A 229 -4.97 -67.07 7.20
C VAL A 229 -5.83 -65.88 7.59
N GLN A 230 -7.15 -66.02 7.63
CA GLN A 230 -8.06 -64.97 8.07
C GLN A 230 -7.75 -64.52 9.51
N SER A 231 -7.50 -65.47 10.41
CA SER A 231 -7.19 -65.18 11.83
C SER A 231 -5.81 -64.55 12.01
N ALA A 232 -4.82 -64.98 11.22
CA ALA A 232 -3.48 -64.39 11.20
C ALA A 232 -3.51 -62.96 10.66
N LEU A 233 -4.28 -62.71 9.59
CA LEU A 233 -4.50 -61.36 9.07
C LEU A 233 -5.27 -60.49 10.06
N SER A 234 -6.26 -61.04 10.78
CA SER A 234 -6.99 -60.34 11.84
C SER A 234 -6.07 -59.97 13.01
N TYR A 235 -5.16 -60.87 13.40
CA TYR A 235 -4.16 -60.59 14.42
C TYR A 235 -3.15 -59.51 14.01
N ILE A 236 -2.63 -59.58 12.77
CA ILE A 236 -1.61 -58.64 12.28
C ILE A 236 -2.22 -57.28 11.91
N MET A 237 -3.38 -57.27 11.25
CA MET A 237 -3.98 -56.06 10.70
C MET A 237 -4.96 -55.38 11.65
N CYS A 238 -5.62 -56.12 12.55
CA CYS A 238 -6.66 -55.62 13.46
C CYS A 238 -6.31 -55.80 14.94
N ASN A 239 -5.02 -56.03 15.25
CA ASN A 239 -4.48 -56.30 16.60
C ASN A 239 -5.14 -57.48 17.35
N GLY A 240 -5.89 -58.34 16.65
CA GLY A 240 -6.66 -59.42 17.26
C GLY A 240 -7.90 -58.97 18.05
N GLU A 241 -8.32 -57.72 17.88
CA GLU A 241 -9.53 -57.13 18.50
C GLU A 241 -10.69 -56.94 17.49
N GLY A 242 -10.51 -57.46 16.27
CA GLY A 242 -11.49 -57.41 15.19
C GLY A 242 -11.19 -58.41 14.07
N GLU A 243 -12.13 -58.57 13.13
CA GLU A 243 -12.00 -59.49 11.99
C GLU A 243 -11.55 -58.75 10.72
N TYR A 244 -10.55 -59.28 10.02
CA TYR A 244 -10.09 -58.76 8.73
C TYR A 244 -10.94 -59.31 7.58
N ILE A 245 -11.66 -58.44 6.88
CA ILE A 245 -12.60 -58.79 5.81
C ILE A 245 -12.25 -58.01 4.54
N CYS A 246 -12.12 -58.70 3.41
CA CYS A 246 -11.91 -58.10 2.10
C CYS A 246 -13.16 -58.26 1.23
N GLN A 247 -13.77 -57.15 0.80
CA GLN A 247 -14.87 -57.13 -0.16
C GLN A 247 -14.53 -56.16 -1.30
N ASN A 248 -14.74 -56.56 -2.57
CA ASN A 248 -14.54 -55.71 -3.75
C ASN A 248 -13.17 -54.99 -3.79
N SER A 249 -12.08 -55.72 -3.53
CA SER A 249 -10.72 -55.17 -3.47
C SER A 249 -10.46 -54.14 -2.35
N GLN A 250 -11.39 -53.98 -1.41
CA GLN A 250 -11.24 -53.17 -0.21
C GLN A 250 -11.24 -54.07 1.03
N CYS A 251 -10.13 -54.06 1.76
CA CYS A 251 -9.99 -54.81 2.99
C CYS A 251 -10.13 -53.89 4.20
N ILE A 252 -11.02 -54.25 5.13
CA ILE A 252 -11.31 -53.49 6.34
C ILE A 252 -11.24 -54.41 7.57
N CYS A 253 -10.93 -53.83 8.72
CA CYS A 253 -11.06 -54.50 10.01
C CYS A 253 -12.45 -54.18 10.58
N GLN A 254 -13.27 -55.21 10.75
CA GLN A 254 -14.50 -55.12 11.50
C GLN A 254 -14.18 -55.28 12.99
N CYS A 255 -14.13 -54.16 13.71
CA CYS A 255 -13.83 -54.15 15.14
C CYS A 255 -14.97 -54.75 15.98
N ALA A 256 -14.62 -55.43 17.08
CA ALA A 256 -15.59 -55.84 18.08
C ALA A 256 -16.21 -54.62 18.78
N ASN A 257 -17.44 -54.76 19.30
CA ASN A 257 -18.15 -53.68 20.00
C ASN A 257 -17.40 -53.19 21.25
N GLU A 258 -16.60 -54.05 21.87
CA GLU A 258 -15.76 -53.72 23.03
C GLU A 258 -14.54 -52.85 22.66
N PHE A 259 -14.08 -52.95 21.39
CA PHE A 259 -12.89 -52.26 20.89
C PHE A 259 -13.19 -51.52 19.58
N PRO A 260 -14.07 -50.51 19.57
CA PRO A 260 -14.53 -49.83 18.34
C PRO A 260 -13.40 -49.12 17.56
N GLN A 261 -12.23 -48.92 18.18
CA GLN A 261 -11.03 -48.34 17.57
C GLN A 261 -9.89 -49.35 17.36
N CYS A 262 -10.18 -50.67 17.32
CA CYS A 262 -9.18 -51.74 17.15
C CYS A 262 -8.21 -51.52 15.97
N ASN A 263 -8.69 -50.81 14.94
CA ASN A 263 -7.99 -50.56 13.69
C ASN A 263 -7.26 -49.19 13.69
N CYS A 264 -7.34 -48.42 14.76
CA CYS A 264 -6.93 -47.02 14.77
C CYS A 264 -5.52 -46.79 15.32
N PRO A 265 -4.58 -46.23 14.53
CA PRO A 265 -3.22 -45.92 15.00
C PRO A 265 -3.22 -44.59 15.77
N THR A 266 -3.75 -44.60 16.99
CA THR A 266 -3.95 -43.39 17.81
C THR A 266 -2.64 -42.64 18.10
N THR A 267 -1.55 -43.35 18.37
CA THR A 267 -0.23 -42.76 18.60
C THR A 267 0.30 -42.04 17.37
N ASP A 268 0.15 -42.63 16.19
CA ASP A 268 0.65 -42.05 14.94
C ASP A 268 -0.20 -40.87 14.49
N LEU A 269 -1.52 -40.93 14.71
CA LEU A 269 -2.43 -39.79 14.51
C LEU A 269 -2.01 -38.62 15.40
N GLN A 270 -1.78 -38.84 16.69
CA GLN A 270 -1.32 -37.78 17.62
C GLN A 270 0.05 -37.21 17.22
N ILE A 271 0.99 -38.07 16.78
CA ILE A 271 2.31 -37.61 16.30
C ILE A 271 2.15 -36.75 15.05
N MET A 272 1.32 -37.16 14.10
CA MET A 272 1.08 -36.40 12.87
C MET A 272 0.39 -35.06 13.16
N GLU A 273 -0.59 -35.04 14.07
CA GLU A 273 -1.25 -33.82 14.54
C GLU A 273 -0.27 -32.86 15.21
N ASN A 274 0.53 -33.34 16.17
CA ASN A 274 1.56 -32.54 16.84
C ASN A 274 2.62 -32.03 15.84
N THR A 275 2.96 -32.83 14.85
CA THR A 275 3.89 -32.43 13.78
C THR A 275 3.28 -31.32 12.92
N LEU A 276 1.98 -31.39 12.60
CA LEU A 276 1.28 -30.33 11.85
C LEU A 276 1.16 -29.04 12.65
N ILE A 277 0.93 -29.12 13.97
CA ILE A 277 0.93 -27.96 14.87
C ILE A 277 2.32 -27.30 14.87
N GLY A 278 3.38 -28.08 15.08
CA GLY A 278 4.76 -27.55 15.02
C GLY A 278 5.11 -26.97 13.64
N MET A 279 4.62 -27.55 12.55
CA MET A 279 4.79 -26.97 11.21
C MET A 279 4.05 -25.63 11.06
N ALA A 280 2.85 -25.48 11.62
CA ALA A 280 2.12 -24.22 11.63
C ALA A 280 2.83 -23.13 12.45
N GLU A 281 3.42 -23.50 13.60
CA GLU A 281 4.26 -22.58 14.38
C GLU A 281 5.51 -22.15 13.60
N THR A 282 6.18 -23.06 12.88
CA THR A 282 7.32 -22.70 12.03
C THR A 282 6.95 -21.82 10.83
N TRP A 283 5.72 -21.94 10.34
CA TRP A 283 5.17 -21.08 9.29
C TRP A 283 4.99 -19.65 9.80
N GLU A 284 4.39 -19.49 10.99
CA GLU A 284 4.23 -18.18 11.63
C GLU A 284 5.57 -17.55 12.02
N ALA A 285 6.51 -18.35 12.54
CA ALA A 285 7.86 -17.90 12.82
C ALA A 285 8.56 -17.34 11.56
N SER A 286 8.37 -17.98 10.40
CA SER A 286 8.96 -17.50 9.12
C SER A 286 8.43 -16.12 8.72
N TYR A 287 7.16 -15.80 9.00
CA TYR A 287 6.62 -14.46 8.79
C TYR A 287 7.17 -13.45 9.78
N ASN A 288 7.30 -13.82 11.06
CA ASN A 288 7.90 -12.96 12.08
C ASN A 288 9.39 -12.68 11.80
N ASP A 289 10.13 -13.65 11.25
CA ASP A 289 11.53 -13.50 10.86
C ASP A 289 11.71 -12.55 9.67
N PHE A 290 10.74 -12.53 8.75
CA PHE A 290 10.72 -11.56 7.65
C PHE A 290 10.37 -10.15 8.16
N GLU A 291 9.34 -10.02 8.98
CA GLU A 291 8.91 -8.74 9.57
C GLU A 291 9.99 -8.11 10.46
N ASN A 292 10.81 -8.93 11.12
CA ASN A 292 11.92 -8.47 11.96
C ASN A 292 13.24 -8.30 11.21
N SER A 293 13.32 -8.62 9.92
CA SER A 293 14.56 -8.56 9.16
C SER A 293 15.04 -7.11 8.98
N ASP A 294 16.36 -6.95 8.85
CA ASP A 294 16.96 -5.62 8.66
C ASP A 294 16.54 -5.00 7.33
N GLU A 295 16.32 -5.81 6.29
CA GLU A 295 15.84 -5.35 4.98
C GLU A 295 14.42 -4.76 5.09
N PHE A 296 13.50 -5.44 5.80
CA PHE A 296 12.14 -4.94 6.01
C PHE A 296 12.13 -3.67 6.86
N LYS A 297 12.91 -3.63 7.94
CA LYS A 297 13.06 -2.43 8.78
C LYS A 297 13.72 -1.27 8.03
N SER A 298 14.70 -1.55 7.18
CA SER A 298 15.38 -0.56 6.33
C SER A 298 14.42 0.01 5.30
N PHE A 299 13.61 -0.84 4.65
CA PHE A 299 12.53 -0.39 3.76
C PHE A 299 11.58 0.56 4.48
N LEU A 300 11.08 0.19 5.66
CA LEU A 300 10.20 1.06 6.46
C LEU A 300 10.83 2.43 6.78
N LYS A 301 12.13 2.48 7.07
CA LYS A 301 12.87 3.73 7.32
C LYS A 301 13.09 4.57 6.07
N ARG A 302 13.20 3.95 4.89
CA ARG A 302 13.38 4.62 3.59
C ARG A 302 12.07 5.21 3.05
N LEU A 303 10.92 4.77 3.55
CA LEU A 303 9.63 5.27 3.10
C LEU A 303 9.45 6.77 3.43
N PRO A 304 8.92 7.58 2.50
CA PRO A 304 8.68 9.00 2.74
C PRO A 304 7.68 9.23 3.90
N ALA A 305 8.11 9.93 4.94
CA ALA A 305 7.23 10.36 6.03
C ALA A 305 6.54 11.73 5.77
N THR A 306 6.93 12.43 4.69
CA THR A 306 6.45 13.79 4.39
C THR A 306 5.04 13.82 3.82
N HIS A 307 4.55 12.71 3.27
CA HIS A 307 3.26 12.63 2.63
C HIS A 307 2.60 11.27 2.81
N PHE A 308 1.30 11.23 2.57
CA PHE A 308 0.51 10.01 2.62
C PHE A 308 0.89 9.08 1.46
N LEU A 309 1.07 7.79 1.78
CA LEU A 309 1.40 6.75 0.84
C LEU A 309 0.19 5.80 0.68
N PRO A 310 -0.55 5.86 -0.45
CA PRO A 310 -1.58 4.87 -0.75
C PRO A 310 -0.94 3.50 -0.97
N VAL A 311 -1.72 2.41 -0.84
CA VAL A 311 -1.23 1.04 -1.02
C VAL A 311 -0.50 0.87 -2.36
N SER A 312 -0.97 1.53 -3.42
CA SER A 312 -0.36 1.49 -4.76
C SER A 312 1.06 2.10 -4.78
N SER A 313 1.28 3.22 -4.09
CA SER A 313 2.61 3.84 -3.98
C SER A 313 3.56 2.98 -3.15
N VAL A 314 3.07 2.41 -2.04
CA VAL A 314 3.87 1.46 -1.23
C VAL A 314 4.24 0.24 -2.07
N HIS A 315 3.31 -0.28 -2.88
CA HIS A 315 3.59 -1.41 -3.78
C HIS A 315 4.67 -1.08 -4.82
N LEU A 316 4.65 0.13 -5.39
CA LEU A 316 5.65 0.56 -6.36
C LEU A 316 7.04 0.69 -5.71
N LEU A 317 7.12 1.28 -4.52
CA LEU A 317 8.37 1.38 -3.76
C LEU A 317 8.88 -0.01 -3.32
N TRP A 318 7.97 -0.88 -2.90
CA TRP A 318 8.26 -2.28 -2.57
C TRP A 318 8.83 -3.04 -3.78
N GLY A 319 8.30 -2.79 -4.98
CA GLY A 319 8.80 -3.37 -6.23
C GLY A 319 10.18 -2.85 -6.65
N SER A 320 10.53 -1.61 -6.27
CA SER A 320 11.82 -0.99 -6.57
C SER A 320 12.97 -1.41 -5.63
N ASP A 321 12.64 -1.95 -4.45
CA ASP A 321 13.62 -2.31 -3.42
C ASP A 321 14.16 -3.73 -3.64
N TRP A 322 15.35 -3.83 -4.22
CA TRP A 322 15.93 -5.12 -4.60
C TRP A 322 16.25 -6.03 -3.40
N ASP A 323 16.75 -5.46 -2.31
CA ASP A 323 17.13 -6.22 -1.10
C ASP A 323 15.89 -6.84 -0.45
N LEU A 324 14.82 -6.06 -0.33
CA LEU A 324 13.54 -6.52 0.19
C LEU A 324 12.91 -7.60 -0.71
N GLN A 325 12.92 -7.39 -2.03
CA GLN A 325 12.43 -8.37 -3.00
C GLN A 325 13.17 -9.70 -2.90
N ASN A 326 14.50 -9.66 -2.79
CA ASN A 326 15.29 -10.88 -2.66
C ASN A 326 14.98 -11.61 -1.35
N ARG A 327 14.88 -10.88 -0.23
CA ARG A 327 14.49 -11.46 1.08
C ARG A 327 13.08 -12.06 1.05
N TYR A 328 12.11 -11.37 0.42
CA TYR A 328 10.74 -11.83 0.25
C TYR A 328 10.67 -13.11 -0.60
N ARG A 329 11.44 -13.18 -1.71
CA ARG A 329 11.53 -14.38 -2.56
C ARG A 329 12.11 -15.59 -1.82
N ILE A 330 13.11 -15.37 -0.97
CA ILE A 330 13.67 -16.43 -0.11
C ILE A 330 12.60 -16.95 0.85
N MET A 331 11.83 -16.05 1.48
CA MET A 331 10.71 -16.45 2.34
C MET A 331 9.64 -17.23 1.56
N GLN A 332 9.22 -16.75 0.38
CA GLN A 332 8.23 -17.45 -0.45
C GLN A 332 8.67 -18.86 -0.84
N SER A 333 9.92 -19.04 -1.27
CA SER A 333 10.42 -20.38 -1.63
C SER A 333 10.50 -21.33 -0.43
N SER A 334 10.87 -20.82 0.75
CA SER A 334 10.82 -21.57 2.02
C SER A 334 9.39 -21.99 2.39
N LEU A 335 8.43 -21.06 2.29
CA LEU A 335 7.01 -21.32 2.57
C LEU A 335 6.42 -22.31 1.57
N GLU A 336 6.76 -22.24 0.29
CA GLU A 336 6.30 -23.22 -0.69
C GLU A 336 6.83 -24.63 -0.40
N ALA A 337 8.09 -24.75 0.02
CA ALA A 337 8.65 -26.02 0.47
C ALA A 337 7.94 -26.54 1.73
N GLN A 338 7.61 -25.65 2.69
CA GLN A 338 6.83 -26.02 3.88
C GLN A 338 5.39 -26.42 3.52
N ARG A 339 4.74 -25.71 2.59
CA ARG A 339 3.39 -26.00 2.10
C ARG A 339 3.30 -27.41 1.53
N LEU A 340 4.27 -27.80 0.70
CA LEU A 340 4.34 -29.15 0.16
C LEU A 340 4.55 -30.20 1.25
N LYS A 341 5.35 -29.90 2.29
CA LYS A 341 5.52 -30.79 3.45
C LYS A 341 4.23 -30.94 4.25
N ILE A 342 3.55 -29.84 4.58
CA ILE A 342 2.27 -29.84 5.31
C ILE A 342 1.22 -30.62 4.52
N GLN A 343 1.09 -30.39 3.21
CA GLN A 343 0.17 -31.15 2.36
C GLN A 343 0.46 -32.65 2.35
N ARG A 344 1.74 -33.05 2.27
CA ARG A 344 2.13 -34.47 2.34
C ARG A 344 1.79 -35.08 3.70
N THR A 345 2.06 -34.37 4.80
CA THR A 345 1.76 -34.82 6.16
C THR A 345 0.26 -34.88 6.43
N ALA A 346 -0.50 -33.88 5.99
CA ALA A 346 -1.97 -33.87 6.09
C ALA A 346 -2.58 -35.03 5.29
N ARG A 347 -2.12 -35.28 4.05
CA ARG A 347 -2.57 -36.46 3.29
C ARG A 347 -2.28 -37.77 3.99
N LYS A 348 -1.13 -37.89 4.69
CA LYS A 348 -0.83 -39.06 5.53
C LYS A 348 -1.78 -39.16 6.71
N LEU A 349 -2.07 -38.06 7.40
CA LEU A 349 -3.02 -38.00 8.51
C LEU A 349 -4.42 -38.45 8.06
N PHE A 350 -4.94 -37.88 6.96
CA PHE A 350 -6.22 -38.31 6.38
C PHE A 350 -6.18 -39.77 5.91
N GLY A 351 -5.07 -40.23 5.34
CA GLY A 351 -4.89 -41.63 4.94
C GLY A 351 -4.90 -42.61 6.12
N LEU A 352 -4.36 -42.21 7.27
CA LEU A 352 -4.41 -42.98 8.51
C LEU A 352 -5.80 -42.92 9.15
N SER A 353 -6.46 -41.75 9.09
CA SER A 353 -7.77 -41.53 9.70
C SER A 353 -8.90 -42.23 8.96
N ILE A 354 -8.79 -42.55 7.67
CA ILE A 354 -9.77 -43.39 6.93
C ILE A 354 -10.02 -44.72 7.63
N ARG A 355 -9.04 -45.23 8.38
CA ARG A 355 -9.13 -46.51 9.10
C ARG A 355 -9.86 -46.39 10.44
N CYS A 356 -10.26 -45.18 10.82
CA CYS A 356 -10.89 -44.84 12.10
C CYS A 356 -12.14 -43.97 11.87
N HIS A 357 -12.97 -43.84 12.90
CA HIS A 357 -14.00 -42.79 12.95
C HIS A 357 -13.41 -41.43 13.41
N HIS A 358 -12.09 -41.25 13.30
CA HIS A 358 -11.41 -40.01 13.71
C HIS A 358 -11.52 -38.99 12.58
N ASN A 359 -12.06 -37.82 12.88
CA ASN A 359 -12.18 -36.72 11.92
C ASN A 359 -11.10 -35.67 12.21
N PRO A 360 -9.92 -35.74 11.56
CA PRO A 360 -8.85 -34.79 11.80
C PRO A 360 -9.25 -33.40 11.30
N ASN A 361 -9.40 -32.45 12.23
CA ASN A 361 -9.68 -31.06 11.91
C ASN A 361 -8.35 -30.28 11.76
N HIS A 362 -7.82 -30.23 10.54
CA HIS A 362 -6.64 -29.43 10.23
C HIS A 362 -6.98 -28.36 9.19
N GLN A 363 -6.73 -27.10 9.54
CA GLN A 363 -6.81 -25.97 8.61
C GLN A 363 -5.42 -25.67 8.06
N MET A 364 -5.31 -25.65 6.73
CA MET A 364 -4.07 -25.23 6.07
C MET A 364 -3.73 -23.78 6.47
N PRO A 365 -2.46 -23.49 6.82
CA PRO A 365 -2.02 -22.13 7.04
C PRO A 365 -2.33 -21.25 5.83
N ARG A 366 -2.91 -20.07 6.07
CA ARG A 366 -3.21 -19.12 5.00
C ARG A 366 -1.94 -18.36 4.63
N GLU A 367 -1.62 -18.37 3.34
CA GLU A 367 -0.52 -17.57 2.82
C GLU A 367 -0.88 -16.09 2.84
N ARG A 368 0.04 -15.26 3.34
CA ARG A 368 -0.12 -13.80 3.29
C ARG A 368 0.14 -13.28 1.89
N SER A 369 -0.86 -12.64 1.30
CA SER A 369 -0.70 -11.97 0.01
C SER A 369 0.17 -10.72 0.14
N VAL A 370 0.75 -10.25 -0.97
CA VAL A 370 1.49 -8.98 -1.01
C VAL A 370 0.61 -7.84 -0.49
N LEU A 371 -0.68 -7.82 -0.83
CA LEU A 371 -1.62 -6.81 -0.33
C LEU A 371 -1.72 -6.80 1.21
N GLN A 372 -1.70 -7.96 1.86
CA GLN A 372 -1.71 -8.03 3.32
C GLN A 372 -0.40 -7.51 3.92
N TRP A 373 0.74 -7.74 3.26
CA TRP A 373 2.02 -7.13 3.64
C TRP A 373 2.03 -5.61 3.47
N LEU A 374 1.45 -5.09 2.38
CA LEU A 374 1.32 -3.65 2.17
C LEU A 374 0.41 -3.01 3.23
N ASN A 375 -0.69 -3.65 3.59
CA ASN A 375 -1.55 -3.21 4.68
C ASN A 375 -0.82 -3.27 6.03
N ARG A 376 0.05 -4.26 6.24
CA ARG A 376 0.93 -4.34 7.42
C ARG A 376 1.93 -3.18 7.44
N VAL A 377 2.51 -2.82 6.31
CA VAL A 377 3.40 -1.63 6.17
C VAL A 377 2.64 -0.34 6.48
N GLN A 378 1.43 -0.13 5.92
CA GLN A 378 0.60 1.04 6.25
C GLN A 378 0.24 1.08 7.74
N SER A 379 0.01 -0.08 8.35
CA SER A 379 -0.24 -0.20 9.79
C SER A 379 0.99 0.23 10.62
N PHE A 380 2.21 -0.11 10.19
CA PHE A 380 3.43 0.40 10.83
C PHE A 380 3.61 1.91 10.69
N LEU A 381 3.23 2.47 9.54
CA LEU A 381 3.34 3.90 9.28
C LEU A 381 2.32 4.72 10.08
N TYR A 382 1.06 4.28 10.11
CA TYR A 382 -0.06 5.11 10.58
C TYR A 382 -0.74 4.58 11.85
N CYS A 383 -0.61 3.30 12.20
CA CYS A 383 -1.32 2.66 13.31
C CYS A 383 -0.38 2.04 14.33
N ASN A 384 0.66 2.78 14.75
CA ASN A 384 1.65 2.32 15.71
C ASN A 384 2.06 3.43 16.69
N GLU A 385 1.10 4.02 17.39
CA GLU A 385 1.36 5.06 18.38
C GLU A 385 1.48 4.48 19.80
N ASN A 386 2.46 4.95 20.58
CA ASN A 386 2.69 4.54 21.98
C ASN A 386 2.82 3.03 22.23
N GLY A 387 3.25 2.27 21.21
CA GLY A 387 3.40 0.80 21.30
C GLY A 387 2.11 0.01 21.09
N PHE A 388 0.99 0.68 20.81
CA PHE A 388 -0.25 0.03 20.41
C PHE A 388 -0.33 -0.08 18.89
N TRP A 389 -0.65 -1.27 18.39
CA TRP A 389 -0.74 -1.52 16.95
C TRP A 389 -2.19 -1.73 16.50
N GLY A 390 -2.48 -1.29 15.27
CA GLY A 390 -3.78 -1.40 14.64
C GLY A 390 -3.70 -1.79 13.17
N THR A 391 -4.85 -1.94 12.52
CA THR A 391 -4.96 -2.07 11.06
C THR A 391 -5.41 -0.74 10.46
N PHE A 392 -4.72 -0.31 9.41
CA PHE A 392 -5.07 0.92 8.69
C PHE A 392 -6.18 0.67 7.66
N LEU A 393 -7.24 1.49 7.69
CA LEU A 393 -8.30 1.51 6.69
C LEU A 393 -8.10 2.70 5.75
N GLU A 394 -7.64 2.46 4.53
CA GLU A 394 -7.33 3.53 3.57
C GLU A 394 -8.57 4.34 3.16
N SER A 395 -9.75 3.70 3.05
CA SER A 395 -11.00 4.37 2.62
C SER A 395 -11.48 5.44 3.61
N GLN A 396 -11.31 5.18 4.91
CA GLN A 396 -11.72 6.09 5.99
C GLN A 396 -10.54 6.88 6.57
N ARG A 397 -9.30 6.48 6.22
CA ARG A 397 -8.02 7.00 6.78
C ARG A 397 -8.01 6.98 8.31
N THR A 398 -8.38 5.83 8.86
CA THR A 398 -8.48 5.59 10.30
C THR A 398 -7.84 4.26 10.66
N CYS A 399 -7.41 4.14 11.92
CA CYS A 399 -6.85 2.90 12.44
C CYS A 399 -7.88 2.14 13.30
N VAL A 400 -7.93 0.82 13.15
CA VAL A 400 -8.64 -0.08 14.06
C VAL A 400 -7.64 -0.73 15.00
N CYS A 401 -7.69 -0.37 16.28
CA CYS A 401 -6.73 -0.82 17.29
C CYS A 401 -7.09 -2.20 17.83
N HIS A 402 -6.12 -3.10 17.92
CA HIS A 402 -6.39 -4.50 18.34
C HIS A 402 -6.47 -4.66 19.86
N THR A 403 -5.89 -3.74 20.64
CA THR A 403 -5.68 -3.88 22.08
C THR A 403 -6.69 -3.13 22.96
N GLY A 404 -7.87 -2.78 22.44
CA GLY A 404 -8.90 -2.06 23.22
C GLY A 404 -8.53 -0.63 23.65
N ALA A 405 -7.35 -0.14 23.25
CA ALA A 405 -6.93 1.25 23.45
C ALA A 405 -7.75 2.19 22.55
N THR A 406 -8.04 3.39 23.06
CA THR A 406 -8.91 4.37 22.39
C THR A 406 -8.26 5.08 21.19
N LEU A 407 -6.92 5.18 21.12
CA LEU A 407 -6.19 5.68 19.95
C LEU A 407 -4.82 4.99 19.79
N CYS A 408 -4.62 4.34 18.63
CA CYS A 408 -3.33 3.83 18.14
C CYS A 408 -2.88 4.56 16.86
N GLN A 409 -3.62 5.62 16.48
CA GLN A 409 -3.52 6.30 15.20
C GLN A 409 -2.52 7.46 15.27
N ARG A 410 -1.43 7.33 14.52
CA ARG A 410 -0.47 8.42 14.31
C ARG A 410 -1.06 9.52 13.42
N PRO A 411 -0.54 10.76 13.51
CA PRO A 411 -0.89 11.84 12.60
C PRO A 411 -0.65 11.41 11.14
N ILE A 412 -1.68 11.49 10.31
CA ILE A 412 -1.59 11.08 8.91
C ILE A 412 -1.13 12.29 8.10
N PRO A 413 -0.02 12.22 7.35
CA PRO A 413 0.41 13.30 6.47
C PRO A 413 -0.61 13.54 5.34
N CYS A 414 -0.47 14.64 4.61
CA CYS A 414 -1.38 14.96 3.51
C CYS A 414 -1.07 14.19 2.21
N VAL A 415 -2.04 14.12 1.30
CA VAL A 415 -1.87 13.50 -0.02
C VAL A 415 -1.19 14.49 -0.98
N ILE A 416 -0.11 14.05 -1.63
CA ILE A 416 0.55 14.82 -2.68
C ILE A 416 -0.30 14.80 -3.96
N GLY A 417 -0.56 15.98 -4.51
CA GLY A 417 -1.15 16.14 -5.85
C GLY A 417 -0.08 16.04 -6.95
N GLY A 418 -0.46 16.23 -8.22
CA GLY A 418 0.42 16.02 -9.38
C GLY A 418 1.75 16.81 -9.41
N ASN A 419 1.99 17.72 -8.46
CA ASN A 419 3.11 18.67 -8.48
C ASN A 419 4.07 18.58 -7.27
N ASN A 420 4.11 17.46 -6.54
CA ASN A 420 4.86 17.29 -5.27
C ASN A 420 4.40 18.22 -4.12
N SER A 421 3.33 18.98 -4.33
CA SER A 421 2.66 19.79 -3.32
C SER A 421 1.52 19.03 -2.67
N CYS A 422 1.35 19.30 -1.39
CA CYS A 422 0.29 18.77 -0.56
C CYS A 422 -1.07 19.29 -1.05
N ALA A 423 -1.98 18.41 -1.48
CA ALA A 423 -3.25 18.80 -2.08
C ALA A 423 -4.44 18.70 -1.11
N MET A 424 -4.50 17.63 -0.31
CA MET A 424 -5.68 17.34 0.50
C MET A 424 -5.35 16.48 1.73
N CYS A 425 -6.00 16.80 2.86
CA CYS A 425 -5.98 16.03 4.10
C CYS A 425 -7.18 15.08 4.20
N SER A 426 -7.19 14.19 5.20
CA SER A 426 -8.36 13.33 5.45
C SER A 426 -9.60 14.17 5.78
N LEU A 427 -10.71 13.93 5.08
CA LEU A 427 -11.99 14.60 5.34
C LEU A 427 -12.71 14.06 6.59
N ALA A 428 -12.41 12.82 6.99
CA ALA A 428 -13.08 12.15 8.10
C ALA A 428 -12.72 12.76 9.47
N ASN A 429 -11.55 13.40 9.59
CA ASN A 429 -11.16 14.17 10.78
C ASN A 429 -9.99 15.13 10.45
N ILE A 430 -10.32 16.41 10.27
CA ILE A 430 -9.34 17.43 9.83
C ILE A 430 -8.21 17.61 10.86
N SER A 431 -8.50 17.38 12.15
CA SER A 431 -7.56 17.49 13.27
C SER A 431 -6.46 16.42 13.29
N GLN A 432 -6.63 15.31 12.55
CA GLN A 432 -5.66 14.21 12.53
C GLN A 432 -4.61 14.36 11.41
N CYS A 433 -4.71 15.41 10.58
CA CYS A 433 -3.73 15.67 9.52
C CYS A 433 -2.47 16.35 10.09
N GLY A 434 -1.29 15.77 9.83
CA GLY A 434 -0.03 16.19 10.45
C GLY A 434 0.42 17.63 10.14
N SER A 435 0.12 18.15 8.94
CA SER A 435 0.25 19.55 8.49
C SER A 435 0.27 19.57 6.94
N CYS A 436 0.19 20.75 6.33
CA CYS A 436 0.51 20.91 4.90
C CYS A 436 2.02 21.07 4.69
N ASN A 437 2.52 20.85 3.45
CA ASN A 437 3.91 21.16 3.10
C ASN A 437 4.23 22.64 3.33
N LYS A 438 5.52 22.96 3.56
CA LYS A 438 5.99 24.35 3.76
C LYS A 438 5.44 25.28 2.67
N GLY A 439 4.90 26.43 3.08
CA GLY A 439 4.27 27.41 2.19
C GLY A 439 2.77 27.20 1.96
N TYR A 440 2.14 26.21 2.61
CA TYR A 440 0.71 25.94 2.52
C TYR A 440 0.08 25.80 3.92
N LYS A 441 -1.17 26.25 4.11
CA LYS A 441 -1.95 26.12 5.34
C LYS A 441 -3.20 25.28 5.10
N LEU A 442 -3.61 24.54 6.14
CA LEU A 442 -4.79 23.69 6.10
C LEU A 442 -6.07 24.53 6.27
N TYR A 443 -6.90 24.59 5.23
CA TYR A 443 -8.21 25.23 5.26
C TYR A 443 -9.28 24.23 4.81
N ARG A 444 -10.23 23.91 5.70
CA ARG A 444 -11.34 22.97 5.44
C ARG A 444 -10.92 21.64 4.80
N GLY A 445 -9.77 21.09 5.21
CA GLY A 445 -9.25 19.81 4.69
C GLY A 445 -8.47 19.91 3.37
N ARG A 446 -8.29 21.11 2.80
CA ARG A 446 -7.44 21.39 1.64
C ARG A 446 -6.21 22.20 2.05
N CYS A 447 -5.10 22.00 1.35
CA CYS A 447 -3.89 22.77 1.58
C CYS A 447 -3.82 23.91 0.57
N GLU A 448 -3.97 25.13 1.07
CA GLU A 448 -3.94 26.37 0.30
C GLU A 448 -2.62 27.11 0.53
N PRO A 449 -2.09 27.86 -0.46
CA PRO A 449 -0.88 28.65 -0.27
C PRO A 449 -1.02 29.56 0.95
N GLN A 450 0.02 29.63 1.78
CA GLN A 450 0.07 30.53 2.91
C GLN A 450 0.25 31.96 2.38
N ASN A 451 -0.85 32.68 2.22
CA ASN A 451 -0.82 34.12 1.97
C ASN A 451 -0.10 34.79 3.16
N VAL A 452 0.74 35.79 2.86
CA VAL A 452 1.47 36.58 3.85
C VAL A 452 0.47 37.21 4.82
N ASP A 453 0.81 37.28 6.12
CA ASP A 453 0.01 38.00 7.12
C ASP A 453 -0.32 39.39 6.57
N SER A 454 -1.61 39.69 6.37
CA SER A 454 -2.06 40.93 5.72
C SER A 454 -1.53 42.17 6.44
N GLU A 455 -1.35 42.10 7.76
CA GLU A 455 -0.73 43.13 8.60
C GLU A 455 0.66 43.57 8.12
N ARG A 456 1.44 42.68 7.50
CA ARG A 456 2.78 42.99 6.99
C ARG A 456 2.71 43.72 5.64
N SER A 457 1.70 43.44 4.83
CA SER A 457 1.44 44.13 3.55
C SER A 457 0.92 45.56 3.77
N GLU A 458 0.15 45.79 4.84
CA GLU A 458 -0.40 47.09 5.24
C GLU A 458 0.70 48.14 5.58
N GLN A 459 1.91 47.68 5.93
CA GLN A 459 3.06 48.58 6.17
C GLN A 459 3.57 49.27 4.89
N PHE A 460 3.27 48.71 3.71
CA PHE A 460 3.71 49.23 2.41
C PHE A 460 2.63 50.10 1.77
N ILE A 461 1.42 49.53 1.65
CA ILE A 461 0.22 50.19 1.16
C ILE A 461 -0.90 49.77 2.10
N SER A 462 -1.56 50.74 2.72
CA SER A 462 -2.71 50.42 3.56
C SER A 462 -3.92 50.11 2.68
N PHE A 463 -4.22 48.84 2.44
CA PHE A 463 -5.37 48.44 1.63
C PHE A 463 -6.64 48.37 2.49
N GLU A 464 -6.50 47.99 3.76
CA GLU A 464 -7.53 48.01 4.79
C GLU A 464 -7.54 49.35 5.51
N THR A 465 -8.19 50.34 4.90
CA THR A 465 -8.52 51.58 5.63
C THR A 465 -9.82 51.38 6.39
N ASP A 466 -9.97 52.04 7.55
CA ASP A 466 -11.22 52.17 8.35
C ASP A 466 -12.45 52.70 7.55
N LEU A 467 -12.33 52.86 6.23
CA LEU A 467 -13.25 53.45 5.27
C LEU A 467 -13.67 52.47 4.17
N ASP A 468 -13.54 51.15 4.36
CA ASP A 468 -14.25 50.16 3.54
C ASP A 468 -15.76 50.20 3.83
N PHE A 469 -16.37 51.30 3.43
CA PHE A 469 -17.81 51.51 3.47
C PHE A 469 -18.50 50.40 2.67
N GLN A 470 -19.56 49.81 3.21
CA GLN A 470 -20.37 48.89 2.43
C GLN A 470 -20.90 49.62 1.18
N ASP A 471 -21.09 48.93 0.05
CA ASP A 471 -21.49 49.56 -1.22
C ASP A 471 -22.76 50.43 -1.09
N LEU A 472 -23.67 50.06 -0.18
CA LEU A 472 -24.88 50.84 0.16
C LEU A 472 -24.55 52.18 0.84
N GLU A 473 -23.62 52.17 1.80
CA GLU A 473 -23.17 53.38 2.50
C GLU A 473 -22.39 54.28 1.54
N LEU A 474 -21.46 53.71 0.77
CA LEU A 474 -20.71 54.45 -0.24
C LEU A 474 -21.63 55.11 -1.28
N LYS A 475 -22.67 54.40 -1.73
CA LYS A 475 -23.69 54.96 -2.62
C LYS A 475 -24.44 56.12 -1.96
N TYR A 476 -24.82 56.00 -0.70
CA TYR A 476 -25.49 57.07 0.05
C TYR A 476 -24.58 58.31 0.18
N LEU A 477 -23.32 58.13 0.57
CA LEU A 477 -22.34 59.21 0.72
C LEU A 477 -22.04 59.92 -0.60
N LEU A 478 -21.90 59.17 -1.71
CA LEU A 478 -21.71 59.73 -3.03
C LEU A 478 -22.93 60.52 -3.52
N GLN A 479 -24.14 60.02 -3.26
CA GLN A 479 -25.39 60.75 -3.60
C GLN A 479 -25.55 62.04 -2.78
N LYS A 480 -25.05 62.05 -1.54
CA LYS A 480 -25.05 63.24 -0.67
C LYS A 480 -23.87 64.18 -0.92
N MET A 481 -22.91 63.79 -1.75
CA MET A 481 -21.67 64.54 -1.99
C MET A 481 -20.95 64.88 -0.66
N ASP A 482 -20.85 63.88 0.21
CA ASP A 482 -20.25 64.02 1.54
C ASP A 482 -18.76 64.39 1.43
N SER A 483 -18.31 65.33 2.28
CA SER A 483 -16.93 65.83 2.28
C SER A 483 -15.90 64.77 2.65
N ARG A 484 -16.30 63.67 3.30
CA ARG A 484 -15.42 62.53 3.62
C ARG A 484 -14.86 61.81 2.40
N LEU A 485 -15.57 61.88 1.26
CA LEU A 485 -15.15 61.27 -0.01
C LEU A 485 -14.47 62.27 -0.94
N HIS A 486 -14.10 63.45 -0.45
CA HIS A 486 -13.52 64.50 -1.30
C HIS A 486 -12.00 64.33 -1.44
N ILE A 487 -11.52 64.17 -2.67
CA ILE A 487 -10.10 64.28 -3.01
C ILE A 487 -9.86 65.62 -3.69
N HIS A 488 -8.86 66.35 -3.20
CA HIS A 488 -8.45 67.60 -3.83
C HIS A 488 -7.80 67.35 -5.19
N THR A 489 -8.48 67.75 -6.26
CA THR A 489 -7.96 67.68 -7.64
C THR A 489 -7.88 69.06 -8.27
N THR A 490 -6.81 69.33 -9.02
CA THR A 490 -6.65 70.56 -9.80
C THR A 490 -7.27 70.38 -11.20
N PHE A 491 -8.21 71.26 -11.56
CA PHE A 491 -8.78 71.31 -12.90
C PHE A 491 -7.82 71.99 -13.87
N ILE A 492 -7.54 71.33 -14.99
CA ILE A 492 -6.66 71.81 -16.06
C ILE A 492 -7.37 71.59 -17.40
N SER A 493 -7.64 72.67 -18.12
CA SER A 493 -8.12 72.62 -19.51
C SER A 493 -7.63 73.84 -20.29
N ASN A 494 -7.17 73.61 -21.51
CA ASN A 494 -6.76 74.68 -22.43
C ASN A 494 -7.95 75.24 -23.23
N GLU A 495 -9.07 74.52 -23.27
CA GLU A 495 -10.16 74.79 -24.21
C GLU A 495 -11.45 75.21 -23.52
N VAL A 496 -11.70 74.73 -22.30
CA VAL A 496 -12.94 74.99 -21.55
C VAL A 496 -12.61 75.57 -20.19
N ARG A 497 -13.20 76.73 -19.88
CA ARG A 497 -13.18 77.30 -18.54
C ARG A 497 -14.46 76.91 -17.81
N LEU A 498 -14.34 76.51 -16.54
CA LEU A 498 -15.51 76.25 -15.70
C LEU A 498 -16.38 77.52 -15.61
N GLU A 499 -17.68 77.32 -15.42
CA GLU A 499 -18.71 78.37 -15.36
C GLU A 499 -18.90 79.21 -16.65
N THR A 500 -18.33 78.80 -17.79
CA THR A 500 -18.54 79.46 -19.09
C THR A 500 -19.36 78.59 -20.06
N PHE A 501 -20.25 79.21 -20.84
CA PHE A 501 -21.00 78.52 -21.90
C PHE A 501 -20.14 78.38 -23.16
N PHE A 502 -20.15 77.19 -23.76
CA PHE A 502 -19.45 76.89 -25.00
C PHE A 502 -20.28 75.95 -25.90
N ASP A 503 -20.02 75.97 -27.22
CA ASP A 503 -20.61 75.03 -28.17
C ASP A 503 -19.71 73.78 -28.27
N PRO A 504 -20.20 72.58 -27.91
CA PRO A 504 -19.39 71.37 -27.94
C PRO A 504 -19.04 70.91 -29.36
N ARG A 505 -19.65 71.48 -30.41
CA ARG A 505 -19.36 71.20 -31.83
C ARG A 505 -18.12 71.91 -32.35
N TRP A 506 -17.65 72.95 -31.66
CA TRP A 506 -16.58 73.82 -32.17
C TRP A 506 -15.25 73.06 -32.38
N ARG A 507 -15.01 71.98 -31.63
CA ARG A 507 -13.86 71.08 -31.82
C ARG A 507 -14.24 69.61 -31.73
N LYS A 508 -13.53 68.77 -32.48
CA LYS A 508 -13.78 67.31 -32.54
C LYS A 508 -13.53 66.59 -31.20
N ARG A 509 -12.70 67.14 -30.32
CA ARG A 509 -12.34 66.55 -29.02
C ARG A 509 -11.92 67.68 -28.07
N MET A 510 -12.67 67.89 -27.00
CA MET A 510 -12.24 68.77 -25.90
C MET A 510 -11.79 67.96 -24.70
N SER A 511 -10.68 68.34 -24.05
CA SER A 511 -10.14 67.64 -22.89
C SER A 511 -10.26 68.45 -21.61
N LEU A 512 -10.89 67.85 -20.61
CA LEU A 512 -10.96 68.33 -19.24
C LEU A 512 -10.09 67.42 -18.39
N THR A 513 -9.08 67.95 -17.70
CA THR A 513 -8.16 67.13 -16.90
C THR A 513 -8.29 67.47 -15.44
N LEU A 514 -8.49 66.45 -14.61
CA LEU A 514 -8.42 66.55 -13.16
C LEU A 514 -7.14 65.85 -12.73
N LYS A 515 -6.25 66.61 -12.10
CA LYS A 515 -4.96 66.09 -11.63
C LYS A 515 -4.95 66.04 -10.11
N SER A 516 -4.65 64.87 -9.57
CA SER A 516 -4.34 64.75 -8.15
C SER A 516 -3.03 65.47 -7.83
N ASN A 517 -2.90 65.96 -6.60
CA ASN A 517 -1.78 66.77 -6.17
C ASN A 517 -0.45 66.00 -6.28
N LYS A 518 0.34 66.29 -7.33
CA LYS A 518 1.63 65.66 -7.65
C LYS A 518 2.68 65.73 -6.53
N ASN A 519 2.51 66.63 -5.56
CA ASN A 519 3.51 66.91 -4.54
C ASN A 519 3.39 66.04 -3.28
N ARG A 520 2.37 65.18 -3.17
CA ARG A 520 2.24 64.23 -2.04
C ARG A 520 2.58 62.81 -2.49
N MET A 521 3.88 62.51 -2.55
CA MET A 521 4.37 61.18 -2.98
C MET A 521 4.02 60.05 -2.00
N ASP A 522 3.71 60.37 -0.75
CA ASP A 522 3.40 59.40 0.32
C ASP A 522 1.94 58.92 0.29
N TYR A 523 1.15 59.39 -0.68
CA TYR A 523 -0.26 59.02 -0.82
C TYR A 523 -0.58 58.54 -2.23
N LEU A 524 -1.39 57.48 -2.29
CA LEU A 524 -2.03 57.01 -3.52
C LEU A 524 -3.51 57.33 -3.46
N HIS A 525 -4.10 57.76 -4.58
CA HIS A 525 -5.49 58.19 -4.60
C HIS A 525 -6.36 57.17 -5.32
N MET A 526 -7.47 56.81 -4.68
CA MET A 526 -8.47 55.87 -5.20
C MET A 526 -9.70 56.64 -5.65
N ILE A 527 -10.18 56.40 -6.88
CA ILE A 527 -11.43 56.96 -7.38
C ILE A 527 -12.57 55.96 -7.12
N VAL A 528 -13.65 56.43 -6.50
CA VAL A 528 -14.89 55.66 -6.25
C VAL A 528 -16.12 56.30 -6.91
N GLY A 529 -15.99 57.52 -7.43
CA GLY A 529 -17.01 58.15 -8.24
C GLY A 529 -16.55 59.45 -8.90
N LEU A 530 -17.35 59.92 -9.86
CA LEU A 530 -17.14 61.21 -10.52
C LEU A 530 -18.46 61.95 -10.64
N SER A 531 -18.46 63.26 -10.42
CA SER A 531 -19.63 64.11 -10.62
C SER A 531 -19.29 65.31 -11.48
N MET A 532 -20.19 65.67 -12.39
CA MET A 532 -20.10 66.90 -13.15
C MET A 532 -21.46 67.59 -13.20
N LYS A 533 -21.45 68.90 -12.99
CA LYS A 533 -22.65 69.74 -13.07
C LYS A 533 -22.67 70.44 -14.42
N ILE A 534 -23.64 70.09 -15.25
CA ILE A 534 -23.75 70.61 -16.62
C ILE A 534 -25.07 71.34 -16.78
N CYS A 535 -24.99 72.60 -17.17
CA CYS A 535 -26.14 73.43 -17.52
C CYS A 535 -26.29 73.51 -19.03
N GLN A 536 -27.51 73.28 -19.51
CA GLN A 536 -27.88 73.38 -20.91
C GLN A 536 -28.74 74.63 -21.13
N MET A 537 -28.68 75.22 -22.32
CA MET A 537 -29.57 76.32 -22.72
C MET A 537 -30.95 75.80 -23.15
N ARG A 538 -31.99 76.65 -23.05
CA ARG A 538 -33.38 76.24 -23.32
C ARG A 538 -33.47 75.77 -24.78
N ASN A 539 -33.85 74.51 -25.01
CA ASN A 539 -34.05 73.83 -26.31
C ASN A 539 -32.91 72.96 -26.88
N SER A 540 -31.88 72.58 -26.11
CA SER A 540 -30.97 71.50 -26.54
C SER A 540 -31.53 70.11 -26.19
N SER A 541 -31.83 69.28 -27.18
CA SER A 541 -32.32 67.90 -27.00
C SER A 541 -31.22 66.83 -27.02
N VAL A 542 -29.95 67.24 -27.16
CA VAL A 542 -28.82 66.32 -27.34
C VAL A 542 -27.97 66.31 -26.09
N ASP A 543 -27.85 65.13 -25.49
CA ASP A 543 -26.95 64.92 -24.36
C ASP A 543 -25.49 64.82 -24.82
N PRO A 544 -24.55 65.49 -24.13
CA PRO A 544 -23.13 65.39 -24.42
C PRO A 544 -22.62 63.96 -24.18
N MET A 545 -21.75 63.47 -25.06
CA MET A 545 -21.07 62.18 -24.89
C MET A 545 -19.67 62.39 -24.30
N PHE A 546 -19.38 61.64 -23.24
CA PHE A 546 -18.10 61.69 -22.51
C PHE A 546 -17.32 60.39 -22.69
N PHE A 547 -16.01 60.52 -22.86
CA PHE A 547 -15.06 59.43 -22.68
C PHE A 547 -14.12 59.80 -21.55
N VAL A 548 -13.99 58.93 -20.55
CA VAL A 548 -13.08 59.19 -19.43
C VAL A 548 -11.89 58.27 -19.56
N TYR A 549 -10.72 58.86 -19.47
CA TYR A 549 -9.43 58.20 -19.48
C TYR A 549 -8.79 58.37 -18.10
N VAL A 550 -8.41 57.27 -17.47
CA VAL A 550 -7.80 57.29 -16.13
C VAL A 550 -6.34 56.87 -16.25
N ASN A 551 -5.45 57.71 -15.73
CA ASN A 551 -4.05 57.37 -15.54
C ASN A 551 -3.83 57.08 -14.05
N PRO A 552 -3.39 55.88 -13.67
CA PRO A 552 -3.30 55.46 -12.27
C PRO A 552 -2.13 56.12 -11.51
N PHE A 553 -0.97 56.29 -12.16
CA PHE A 553 0.26 56.78 -11.52
C PHE A 553 1.03 57.85 -12.31
N SER A 554 0.59 58.16 -13.54
CA SER A 554 1.27 59.05 -14.49
C SER A 554 0.37 60.22 -14.91
N GLY A 555 0.97 61.23 -15.52
CA GLY A 555 0.27 62.31 -16.22
C GLY A 555 0.22 62.12 -17.75
N SER A 556 0.83 61.06 -18.29
CA SER A 556 0.87 60.81 -19.72
C SER A 556 -0.41 60.15 -20.21
N HIS A 557 -0.98 60.65 -21.31
CA HIS A 557 -2.16 60.06 -21.97
C HIS A 557 -1.92 58.64 -22.52
N SER A 558 -0.66 58.26 -22.78
CA SER A 558 -0.32 56.95 -23.34
C SER A 558 -0.32 55.81 -22.33
N GLU A 559 -0.24 56.13 -21.03
CA GLU A 559 -0.12 55.17 -19.92
C GLU A 559 -1.42 55.11 -19.10
N GLY A 560 -2.55 55.36 -19.77
CA GLY A 560 -3.89 55.30 -19.20
C GLY A 560 -4.80 54.37 -19.96
N TRP A 561 -5.99 54.20 -19.43
CA TRP A 561 -7.02 53.36 -20.00
C TRP A 561 -8.38 54.09 -20.07
N SER A 562 -9.21 53.68 -21.02
CA SER A 562 -10.56 54.23 -21.21
C SER A 562 -11.56 53.49 -20.35
N MET A 563 -12.38 54.23 -19.60
CA MET A 563 -13.39 53.66 -18.73
C MET A 563 -14.59 53.10 -19.52
N PRO A 564 -14.94 51.81 -19.39
CA PRO A 564 -15.94 51.14 -20.23
C PRO A 564 -17.37 51.29 -19.68
N PHE A 565 -17.87 52.53 -19.61
CA PHE A 565 -19.18 52.83 -19.02
C PHE A 565 -20.34 52.02 -19.63
N GLY A 566 -21.07 51.30 -18.79
CA GLY A 566 -22.23 50.53 -19.23
C GLY A 566 -21.92 49.26 -20.04
N GLU A 567 -20.65 48.89 -20.17
CA GLU A 567 -20.16 47.65 -20.76
C GLU A 567 -19.64 46.73 -19.66
N HIS A 568 -19.70 45.41 -19.85
CA HIS A 568 -19.10 44.42 -18.92
C HIS A 568 -19.48 44.57 -17.43
N GLY A 569 -20.65 45.14 -17.13
CA GLY A 569 -21.13 45.38 -15.76
C GLY A 569 -20.65 46.70 -15.12
N TYR A 570 -19.90 47.53 -15.85
CA TYR A 570 -19.49 48.86 -15.39
C TYR A 570 -20.70 49.81 -15.25
N PRO A 571 -20.70 50.72 -14.26
CA PRO A 571 -21.78 51.67 -14.04
C PRO A 571 -21.95 52.63 -15.23
N ARG A 572 -23.19 53.08 -15.40
CA ARG A 572 -23.56 54.14 -16.36
C ARG A 572 -23.64 55.48 -15.63
N TRP A 573 -23.59 56.56 -16.40
CA TRP A 573 -23.87 57.90 -15.89
C TRP A 573 -25.33 58.01 -15.44
N GLU A 574 -25.54 58.40 -14.19
CA GLU A 574 -26.84 58.79 -13.66
C GLU A 574 -27.03 60.29 -13.83
N LYS A 575 -28.13 60.70 -14.48
CA LYS A 575 -28.45 62.09 -14.76
C LYS A 575 -29.62 62.54 -13.88
N VAL A 576 -29.37 63.46 -12.95
CA VAL A 576 -30.38 64.02 -12.06
C VAL A 576 -30.57 65.51 -12.36
N ARG A 577 -31.81 65.94 -12.57
CA ARG A 577 -32.13 67.36 -12.82
C ARG A 577 -32.13 68.14 -11.51
N LEU A 578 -31.44 69.29 -11.49
CA LEU A 578 -31.44 70.19 -10.34
C LEU A 578 -32.73 71.04 -10.32
N GLN A 579 -33.32 71.20 -9.13
CA GLN A 579 -34.56 71.94 -8.93
C GLN A 579 -34.46 73.36 -9.52
N ASN A 580 -35.50 73.79 -10.25
CA ASN A 580 -35.65 75.12 -10.87
C ASN A 580 -34.51 75.59 -11.79
N SER A 581 -33.70 74.68 -12.35
CA SER A 581 -32.65 75.02 -13.31
C SER A 581 -32.67 74.12 -14.55
N GLN A 582 -31.92 74.51 -15.58
CA GLN A 582 -31.58 73.65 -16.72
C GLN A 582 -30.22 72.97 -16.53
N CYS A 583 -29.84 72.79 -15.26
CA CYS A 583 -28.63 72.11 -14.87
C CYS A 583 -28.93 70.69 -14.43
N PHE A 584 -28.05 69.78 -14.82
CA PHE A 584 -28.10 68.37 -14.49
C PHE A 584 -26.81 67.99 -13.77
N ASN A 585 -26.95 67.21 -12.69
CA ASN A 585 -25.84 66.50 -12.09
C ASN A 585 -25.70 65.17 -12.82
N TRP A 586 -24.52 64.96 -13.38
CA TRP A 586 -24.11 63.72 -13.99
C TRP A 586 -23.17 63.04 -13.02
N THR A 587 -23.64 61.95 -12.41
CA THR A 587 -22.89 61.21 -11.40
C THR A 587 -22.58 59.81 -11.91
N LEU A 588 -21.34 59.41 -11.76
CA LEU A 588 -20.87 58.06 -12.02
C LEU A 588 -20.45 57.44 -10.69
N LEU A 589 -21.13 56.35 -10.32
CA LEU A 589 -20.91 55.64 -9.05
C LEU A 589 -20.15 54.34 -9.33
N LEU A 590 -18.84 54.32 -9.02
CA LEU A 590 -18.01 53.12 -9.19
C LEU A 590 -18.20 52.13 -8.03
N GLY A 591 -18.35 52.63 -6.81
CA GLY A 591 -18.46 51.80 -5.62
C GLY A 591 -17.15 51.06 -5.28
N ASN A 592 -17.20 50.07 -4.38
CA ASN A 592 -16.01 49.27 -4.06
C ASN A 592 -15.66 48.27 -5.16
N ARG A 593 -16.65 47.86 -5.96
CA ARG A 593 -16.44 46.88 -7.04
C ARG A 593 -15.54 47.40 -8.17
N TRP A 594 -15.64 48.70 -8.48
CA TRP A 594 -14.97 49.31 -9.64
C TRP A 594 -13.97 50.41 -9.25
N LYS A 595 -13.55 50.42 -7.97
CA LYS A 595 -12.54 51.37 -7.47
C LYS A 595 -11.17 51.08 -8.07
N THR A 596 -10.42 52.13 -8.39
CA THR A 596 -9.13 52.06 -9.07
C THR A 596 -8.24 53.23 -8.64
N PHE A 597 -6.93 53.10 -8.83
CA PHE A 597 -5.99 54.20 -8.65
C PHE A 597 -6.18 55.28 -9.71
N PHE A 598 -5.95 56.53 -9.34
CA PHE A 598 -5.82 57.65 -10.28
C PHE A 598 -4.78 58.69 -9.80
N GLU A 599 -4.07 59.25 -10.77
CA GLU A 599 -3.24 60.44 -10.64
C GLU A 599 -3.80 61.55 -11.54
N THR A 600 -4.24 61.19 -12.75
CA THR A 600 -4.94 62.11 -13.65
C THR A 600 -6.16 61.46 -14.28
N VAL A 601 -7.26 62.21 -14.37
CA VAL A 601 -8.50 61.82 -15.05
C VAL A 601 -8.74 62.79 -16.19
N HIS A 602 -8.77 62.28 -17.41
CA HIS A 602 -9.07 63.05 -18.61
C HIS A 602 -10.47 62.76 -19.10
N ILE A 603 -11.32 63.77 -19.18
CA ILE A 603 -12.68 63.67 -19.70
C ILE A 603 -12.70 64.32 -21.08
N TYR A 604 -12.97 63.52 -22.10
CA TYR A 604 -13.11 63.97 -23.47
C TYR A 604 -14.58 64.14 -23.85
N LEU A 605 -14.96 65.34 -24.25
CA LEU A 605 -16.26 65.57 -24.88
C LEU A 605 -16.17 65.32 -26.39
N ARG A 606 -17.08 64.48 -26.90
CA ARG A 606 -17.25 64.26 -28.35
C ARG A 606 -18.63 64.77 -28.79
N SER A 607 -18.62 65.75 -29.69
CA SER A 607 -19.83 66.21 -30.35
C SER A 607 -20.25 65.24 -31.46
N ARG A 608 -21.11 64.27 -31.14
CA ARG A 608 -21.95 63.59 -32.14
C ARG A 608 -23.36 63.48 -31.60
N ALA A 609 -24.31 64.12 -32.28
CA ALA A 609 -25.72 63.85 -32.08
C ALA A 609 -26.01 62.39 -32.48
N LYS A 610 -26.72 61.64 -31.63
CA LYS A 610 -27.30 60.35 -32.02
C LYS A 610 -28.38 60.63 -33.08
N VAL A 611 -28.05 60.47 -34.35
CA VAL A 611 -29.06 60.28 -35.39
C VAL A 611 -29.57 58.83 -35.23
N PRO A 612 -30.89 58.60 -35.12
CA PRO A 612 -31.44 57.24 -35.06
C PRO A 612 -30.99 56.42 -36.26
N THR A 613 -30.56 55.19 -36.00
CA THR A 613 -30.05 54.20 -36.96
C THR A 613 -31.14 53.65 -37.89
N VAL A 614 -31.76 54.51 -38.70
CA VAL A 614 -32.66 54.09 -39.80
C VAL A 614 -32.27 54.72 -41.15
N LEU A 615 -31.37 55.71 -41.19
CA LEU A 615 -30.86 56.27 -42.45
C LEU A 615 -29.33 56.28 -42.43
N ARG A 616 -28.73 55.19 -42.90
CA ARG A 616 -27.30 55.15 -43.25
C ARG A 616 -27.16 54.72 -44.70
N ASN A 617 -27.48 55.64 -45.60
CA ASN A 617 -26.82 55.80 -46.89
C ASN A 617 -26.55 57.31 -47.01
N ASP A 618 -25.33 57.71 -46.68
CA ASP A 618 -24.58 58.68 -47.50
C ASP A 618 -23.20 58.94 -46.89
N THR A 619 -22.20 58.69 -47.72
CA THR A 619 -20.81 59.13 -47.58
C THR A 619 -20.75 60.63 -47.82
N GLY A 620 -20.51 61.42 -46.76
CA GLY A 620 -20.31 62.86 -46.88
C GLY A 620 -19.67 63.46 -45.63
N GLN A 621 -18.34 63.42 -45.56
CA GLN A 621 -17.56 64.21 -44.59
C GLN A 621 -17.23 65.56 -45.22
N GLY A 622 -18.07 66.57 -44.98
CA GLY A 622 -17.77 67.98 -45.20
C GLY A 622 -17.64 68.75 -43.88
N PRO A 623 -16.94 69.90 -43.84
CA PRO A 623 -16.90 70.77 -42.66
C PRO A 623 -18.30 71.33 -42.39
N VAL A 624 -18.71 71.39 -41.13
CA VAL A 624 -20.02 71.93 -40.74
C VAL A 624 -20.01 73.45 -40.96
N ASP A 625 -20.87 73.91 -41.86
CA ASP A 625 -21.07 75.33 -42.16
C ASP A 625 -21.68 76.05 -40.95
N LEU A 626 -20.95 77.04 -40.41
CA LEU A 626 -21.22 77.75 -39.14
C LEU A 626 -22.11 79.00 -39.33
N SER A 627 -22.62 79.23 -40.53
CA SER A 627 -23.24 80.48 -40.98
C SER A 627 -24.77 80.53 -40.85
N ASP A 628 -25.44 79.45 -40.44
CA ASP A 628 -26.91 79.34 -40.44
C ASP A 628 -27.53 79.52 -39.03
N PRO A 629 -28.19 80.66 -38.73
CA PRO A 629 -28.74 80.96 -37.40
C PRO A 629 -29.95 80.08 -37.01
N ASN A 630 -30.55 79.34 -37.97
CA ASN A 630 -31.68 78.44 -37.69
C ASN A 630 -31.24 77.04 -37.21
N LYS A 631 -29.94 76.69 -37.31
CA LYS A 631 -29.39 75.46 -36.73
C LYS A 631 -29.06 75.68 -35.25
N ARG A 632 -30.11 75.64 -34.42
CA ARG A 632 -30.09 75.73 -32.93
C ARG A 632 -28.72 75.43 -32.33
N GLN A 633 -28.03 76.48 -31.89
CA GLN A 633 -26.72 76.38 -31.25
C GLN A 633 -26.87 75.65 -29.90
N ILE A 634 -26.13 74.55 -29.72
CA ILE A 634 -26.17 73.75 -28.50
C ILE A 634 -25.13 74.32 -27.55
N TYR A 635 -25.50 75.26 -26.69
CA TYR A 635 -24.60 75.79 -25.67
C TYR A 635 -24.71 74.99 -24.38
N ILE A 636 -23.57 74.50 -23.90
CA ILE A 636 -23.44 73.84 -22.60
C ILE A 636 -22.48 74.63 -21.72
N LYS A 637 -22.76 74.66 -20.41
CA LYS A 637 -21.86 75.20 -19.38
C LYS A 637 -21.52 74.08 -18.41
N ILE A 638 -20.24 73.85 -18.17
CA ILE A 638 -19.79 72.96 -17.10
C ILE A 638 -19.51 73.83 -15.89
N SER A 639 -20.37 73.72 -14.88
CA SER A 639 -20.28 74.51 -13.65
C SER A 639 -19.20 73.98 -12.72
N ASP A 640 -19.19 72.67 -12.51
CA ASP A 640 -18.29 72.03 -11.56
C ASP A 640 -17.97 70.60 -11.97
N ILE A 641 -16.80 70.11 -11.61
CA ILE A 641 -16.35 68.74 -11.83
C ILE A 641 -15.59 68.28 -10.59
N GLN A 642 -16.03 67.16 -10.02
CA GLN A 642 -15.49 66.63 -8.78
C GLN A 642 -15.18 65.14 -8.90
N VAL A 643 -14.02 64.74 -8.37
CA VAL A 643 -13.66 63.34 -8.17
C VAL A 643 -13.93 62.95 -6.73
N PHE A 644 -14.65 61.85 -6.53
CA PHE A 644 -14.88 61.28 -5.22
C PHE A 644 -14.01 60.06 -5.00
N GLY A 645 -13.48 59.93 -3.79
CA GLY A 645 -12.49 58.92 -3.45
C GLY A 645 -11.86 59.10 -2.08
N TYR A 646 -10.81 58.34 -1.82
CA TYR A 646 -9.99 58.44 -0.63
C TYR A 646 -8.50 58.29 -0.95
N SER A 647 -7.65 58.67 0.01
CA SER A 647 -6.19 58.61 -0.14
C SER A 647 -5.63 57.52 0.77
N LEU A 648 -4.81 56.64 0.19
CA LEU A 648 -4.10 55.55 0.86
C LEU A 648 -2.69 56.00 1.22
N ARG A 649 -2.19 55.60 2.40
CA ARG A 649 -0.78 55.81 2.75
C ARG A 649 0.09 54.85 1.95
N PHE A 650 1.19 55.37 1.43
CA PHE A 650 2.15 54.64 0.61
C PHE A 650 3.58 54.92 1.08
N ASN A 651 4.28 53.87 1.52
CA ASN A 651 5.67 53.98 1.94
C ASN A 651 6.61 53.56 0.80
N ALA A 652 7.02 54.56 0.00
CA ALA A 652 7.87 54.33 -1.16
C ALA A 652 9.25 53.78 -0.79
N ASP A 653 9.80 54.15 0.36
CA ASP A 653 11.16 53.78 0.77
C ASP A 653 11.24 52.34 1.27
N LEU A 654 10.24 51.89 2.04
CA LEU A 654 10.12 50.48 2.43
C LEU A 654 9.93 49.58 1.21
N LEU A 655 9.06 49.98 0.27
CA LEU A 655 8.85 49.17 -0.93
C LEU A 655 10.10 49.16 -1.82
N ARG A 656 10.85 50.26 -1.90
CA ARG A 656 12.12 50.33 -2.64
C ARG A 656 13.17 49.38 -2.05
N SER A 657 13.29 49.29 -0.72
CA SER A 657 14.24 48.37 -0.09
C SER A 657 13.87 46.90 -0.33
N ALA A 658 12.58 46.54 -0.28
CA ALA A 658 12.11 45.20 -0.61
C ALA A 658 12.40 44.83 -2.09
N VAL A 659 12.17 45.76 -3.02
CA VAL A 659 12.47 45.55 -4.45
C VAL A 659 13.98 45.38 -4.68
N GLN A 660 14.82 46.16 -3.98
CA GLN A 660 16.28 46.02 -4.05
C GLN A 660 16.74 44.64 -3.56
N GLN A 661 16.15 44.12 -2.48
CA GLN A 661 16.45 42.78 -1.98
C GLN A 661 16.12 41.70 -3.02
N VAL A 662 14.97 41.79 -3.71
CA VAL A 662 14.63 40.85 -4.80
C VAL A 662 15.62 40.93 -5.95
N ASN A 663 16.02 42.13 -6.36
CA ASN A 663 16.99 42.30 -7.44
C ASN A 663 18.38 41.72 -7.06
N GLN A 664 18.81 41.88 -5.79
CA GLN A 664 20.03 41.27 -5.26
C GLN A 664 19.93 39.73 -5.25
N SER A 665 18.84 39.17 -4.75
CA SER A 665 18.63 37.70 -4.75
C SER A 665 18.58 37.12 -6.17
N TYR A 666 18.00 37.86 -7.12
CA TYR A 666 17.92 37.44 -8.52
C TYR A 666 19.29 37.37 -9.20
N THR A 667 20.17 38.33 -8.91
CA THR A 667 21.52 38.39 -9.50
C THR A 667 22.51 37.38 -8.93
N GLN A 668 22.28 36.87 -7.71
CA GLN A 668 23.22 35.97 -7.04
C GLN A 668 22.92 34.47 -7.22
N GLY A 669 21.80 34.08 -7.83
CA GLY A 669 21.46 32.71 -8.29
C GLY A 669 21.35 31.60 -7.23
N THR A 670 22.09 31.69 -6.13
CA THR A 670 22.26 30.68 -5.07
C THR A 670 21.47 31.02 -3.80
N GLN A 671 21.07 32.29 -3.63
CA GLN A 671 20.24 32.76 -2.51
C GLN A 671 18.74 32.87 -2.85
N PHE A 672 18.32 32.44 -4.04
CA PHE A 672 16.92 32.55 -4.49
C PHE A 672 15.92 31.87 -3.53
N TYR A 673 16.39 30.85 -2.77
CA TYR A 673 15.59 30.10 -1.81
C TYR A 673 15.51 30.73 -0.40
N SER A 674 16.42 31.63 -0.02
CA SER A 674 16.47 32.20 1.35
C SER A 674 15.56 33.43 1.53
N SER A 675 15.13 34.09 0.46
CA SER A 675 14.28 35.31 0.49
C SER A 675 12.79 35.03 0.29
N SER A 676 12.30 33.84 0.65
CA SER A 676 10.91 33.41 0.38
C SER A 676 9.85 34.36 0.96
N SER A 677 10.10 34.99 2.10
CA SER A 677 9.14 35.90 2.75
C SER A 677 8.92 37.22 1.98
N ILE A 678 9.98 37.83 1.44
CA ILE A 678 9.89 39.09 0.69
C ILE A 678 9.29 38.85 -0.69
N MET A 679 9.61 37.71 -1.31
CA MET A 679 9.06 37.35 -2.61
C MET A 679 7.55 37.11 -2.54
N LEU A 680 7.08 36.38 -1.52
CA LEU A 680 5.65 36.18 -1.26
C LEU A 680 4.93 37.50 -0.98
N LEU A 681 5.57 38.42 -0.25
CA LEU A 681 5.02 39.74 0.07
C LEU A 681 4.85 40.61 -1.18
N LEU A 682 5.85 40.65 -2.06
CA LEU A 682 5.74 41.40 -3.33
C LEU A 682 4.74 40.78 -4.30
N LEU A 683 4.57 39.45 -4.28
CA LEU A 683 3.52 38.78 -5.04
C LEU A 683 2.12 39.16 -4.55
N ASP A 684 1.90 39.18 -3.23
CA ASP A 684 0.62 39.63 -2.63
C ASP A 684 0.34 41.11 -2.99
N ILE A 685 1.33 42.00 -2.87
CA ILE A 685 1.19 43.41 -3.26
C ILE A 685 0.86 43.55 -4.76
N ARG A 686 1.55 42.80 -5.63
CA ARG A 686 1.29 42.80 -7.08
C ARG A 686 -0.14 42.36 -7.38
N GLU A 687 -0.60 41.29 -6.73
CA GLU A 687 -1.96 40.78 -6.92
C GLU A 687 -3.02 41.78 -6.45
N ARG A 688 -2.86 42.34 -5.24
CA ARG A 688 -3.79 43.35 -4.70
C ARG A 688 -3.88 44.59 -5.58
N ILE A 689 -2.76 45.08 -6.11
CA ILE A 689 -2.73 46.24 -7.01
C ILE A 689 -3.39 45.90 -8.36
N ASN A 690 -3.04 44.77 -8.96
CA ASN A 690 -3.57 44.40 -10.27
C ASN A 690 -5.06 44.02 -10.23
N ARG A 691 -5.59 43.56 -9.08
CA ARG A 691 -7.04 43.39 -8.87
C ARG A 691 -7.85 44.69 -8.94
N LEU A 692 -7.20 45.84 -8.68
CA LEU A 692 -7.81 47.17 -8.83
C LEU A 692 -7.79 47.69 -10.28
N ALA A 693 -7.22 46.92 -11.21
CA ALA A 693 -7.31 47.20 -12.63
C ALA A 693 -8.76 47.09 -13.12
N PRO A 694 -9.16 47.87 -14.14
CA PRO A 694 -10.47 47.72 -14.73
C PRO A 694 -10.69 46.30 -15.28
N PRO A 695 -11.93 45.77 -15.21
CA PRO A 695 -12.28 44.53 -15.85
C PRO A 695 -12.09 44.67 -17.35
N VAL A 696 -11.44 43.69 -17.96
CA VAL A 696 -11.39 43.56 -19.41
C VAL A 696 -12.45 42.52 -19.81
N ALA A 697 -12.96 42.60 -21.04
CA ALA A 697 -13.91 41.62 -21.60
C ALA A 697 -13.50 40.17 -21.26
N PRO A 698 -14.47 39.24 -21.07
CA PRO A 698 -14.16 37.86 -20.71
C PRO A 698 -13.10 37.25 -21.64
N GLY A 699 -12.00 36.75 -21.07
CA GLY A 699 -10.87 36.18 -21.81
C GLY A 699 -9.74 37.14 -22.17
N LYS A 700 -9.80 38.43 -21.79
CA LYS A 700 -8.69 39.37 -21.96
C LYS A 700 -7.85 39.52 -20.68
N PRO A 701 -6.50 39.63 -20.81
CA PRO A 701 -5.59 39.80 -19.68
C PRO A 701 -5.78 41.14 -18.95
N GLN A 702 -5.73 41.13 -17.61
CA GLN A 702 -5.86 42.34 -16.76
C GLN A 702 -4.71 43.33 -17.02
N LEU A 703 -4.92 44.64 -16.78
CA LEU A 703 -3.84 45.63 -16.92
C LEU A 703 -2.82 45.50 -15.80
N ASP A 704 -1.53 45.59 -16.14
CA ASP A 704 -0.45 45.56 -15.16
C ASP A 704 -0.21 46.93 -14.50
N LEU A 705 -1.00 47.23 -13.47
CA LEU A 705 -0.87 48.44 -12.68
C LEU A 705 0.40 48.43 -11.80
N PHE A 706 0.82 47.25 -11.36
CA PHE A 706 2.01 47.08 -10.52
C PHE A 706 3.27 47.61 -11.19
N SER A 707 3.52 47.23 -12.45
CA SER A 707 4.65 47.75 -13.24
C SER A 707 4.63 49.27 -13.40
N CYS A 708 3.45 49.85 -13.63
CA CYS A 708 3.29 51.31 -13.68
C CYS A 708 3.64 51.98 -12.34
N MET A 709 3.25 51.38 -11.22
CA MET A 709 3.60 51.89 -9.89
C MET A 709 5.12 51.82 -9.67
N LEU A 710 5.76 50.71 -10.01
CA LEU A 710 7.22 50.56 -9.94
C LEU A 710 7.95 51.66 -10.73
N LYS A 711 7.51 51.91 -11.96
CA LYS A 711 8.11 52.91 -12.84
C LYS A 711 7.91 54.35 -12.33
N HIS A 712 6.69 54.75 -12.00
CA HIS A 712 6.37 56.16 -11.73
C HIS A 712 6.49 56.56 -10.26
N ARG A 713 6.15 55.66 -9.32
CA ARG A 713 6.21 55.95 -7.88
C ARG A 713 7.56 55.59 -7.28
N LEU A 714 8.13 54.44 -7.64
CA LEU A 714 9.46 54.06 -7.15
C LEU A 714 10.60 54.63 -7.99
N LYS A 715 10.32 55.16 -9.19
CA LYS A 715 11.28 55.70 -10.16
C LYS A 715 12.29 54.65 -10.65
N LEU A 716 11.84 53.41 -10.81
CA LEU A 716 12.67 52.32 -11.33
C LEU A 716 12.86 52.44 -12.84
N ASN A 717 14.04 52.05 -13.33
CA ASN A 717 14.32 51.97 -14.76
C ASN A 717 13.62 50.76 -15.40
N ASN A 718 13.38 50.81 -16.71
CA ASN A 718 12.73 49.70 -17.43
C ASN A 718 13.43 48.35 -17.24
N SER A 719 14.77 48.34 -17.18
CA SER A 719 15.56 47.12 -16.96
C SER A 719 15.38 46.53 -15.57
N GLU A 720 15.32 47.38 -14.54
CA GLU A 720 15.09 46.96 -13.15
C GLU A 720 13.67 46.40 -12.97
N MET A 721 12.68 47.08 -13.55
CA MET A 721 11.29 46.63 -13.54
C MET A 721 11.13 45.26 -14.20
N ILE A 722 11.73 45.04 -15.38
CA ILE A 722 11.68 43.76 -16.08
C ILE A 722 12.31 42.64 -15.23
N ARG A 723 13.45 42.91 -14.59
CA ARG A 723 14.12 41.92 -13.71
C ARG A 723 13.26 41.54 -12.52
N VAL A 724 12.62 42.51 -11.87
CA VAL A 724 11.75 42.27 -10.70
C VAL A 724 10.53 41.45 -11.11
N ASN A 725 9.85 41.83 -12.19
CA ASN A 725 8.72 41.05 -12.70
C ASN A 725 9.12 39.63 -13.10
N HIS A 726 10.24 39.47 -13.79
CA HIS A 726 10.75 38.15 -14.16
C HIS A 726 11.10 37.29 -12.93
N ALA A 727 11.72 37.89 -11.90
CA ALA A 727 12.01 37.19 -10.65
C ALA A 727 10.72 36.72 -9.93
N LEU A 728 9.69 37.57 -9.93
CA LEU A 728 8.38 37.25 -9.37
C LEU A 728 7.65 36.17 -10.19
N ASP A 729 7.68 36.26 -11.52
CA ASP A 729 7.07 35.29 -12.43
C ASP A 729 7.76 33.92 -12.31
N MET A 730 9.10 33.88 -12.27
CA MET A 730 9.86 32.66 -12.00
C MET A 730 9.49 32.06 -10.64
N TYR A 731 9.41 32.88 -9.58
CA TYR A 731 9.00 32.37 -8.27
C TYR A 731 7.57 31.84 -8.28
N ASN A 732 6.66 32.51 -8.97
CA ASN A 732 5.26 32.09 -9.05
C ASN A 732 5.08 30.79 -9.86
N THR A 733 5.82 30.64 -10.95
CA THR A 733 5.74 29.48 -11.85
C THR A 733 6.57 28.29 -11.37
N GLU A 734 7.82 28.51 -10.96
CA GLU A 734 8.74 27.44 -10.57
C GLU A 734 8.53 26.99 -9.12
N ILE A 735 8.21 27.91 -8.21
CA ILE A 735 8.12 27.63 -6.77
C ILE A 735 6.66 27.49 -6.31
N LEU A 736 5.77 28.43 -6.64
CA LEU A 736 4.37 28.36 -6.23
C LEU A 736 3.49 27.54 -7.19
N LYS A 737 3.96 27.31 -8.42
CA LYS A 737 3.24 26.60 -9.51
C LYS A 737 1.80 27.10 -9.71
N GLN A 738 1.57 28.39 -9.53
CA GLN A 738 0.29 29.02 -9.84
C GLN A 738 0.21 29.33 -11.34
N SER A 739 -1.00 29.33 -11.90
CA SER A 739 -1.20 29.76 -13.28
C SER A 739 -0.81 31.22 -13.44
N ASP A 740 0.06 31.53 -14.38
CA ASP A 740 0.39 32.92 -14.70
C ASP A 740 -0.89 33.67 -15.10
N HIS A 741 -1.25 34.67 -14.30
CA HIS A 741 -2.20 35.67 -14.73
C HIS A 741 -1.50 36.52 -15.80
N LEU A 742 -1.77 36.20 -17.07
CA LEU A 742 -1.36 37.05 -18.17
C LEU A 742 -1.91 38.46 -17.89
N THR A 743 -0.99 39.42 -17.72
CA THR A 743 -1.32 40.84 -17.64
C THR A 743 -0.90 41.54 -18.93
N THR A 744 -1.66 42.56 -19.31
CA THR A 744 -1.34 43.44 -20.44
C THR A 744 -0.51 44.60 -19.93
N LYS A 745 0.62 44.88 -20.59
CA LYS A 745 1.45 46.05 -20.28
C LYS A 745 0.66 47.35 -20.51
N LEU A 746 0.60 48.18 -19.47
CA LEU A 746 0.10 49.56 -19.53
C LEU A 746 1.26 50.57 -19.55
N CYS A 747 2.30 50.25 -18.79
CA CYS A 747 3.63 50.85 -18.79
C CYS A 747 4.66 49.74 -19.05
#